data_AF-A0A950X1R7-F1
#
_entry.id   AF-A0A950X1R7-F1
#
_cell.length_a   1.000
_cell.length_b   1.000
_cell.length_c   1.000
_cell.angle_alpha   90.00
_cell.angle_beta   90.00
_cell.angle_gamma   90.00
#
_symmetry.space_group_name_H-M   'P 1'
#
loop_
_entity.id
_entity.type
_entity.pdbx_description
1 polymer ?
#
loop_
_entity_poly.entity_id
_entity_poly.type
_entity_poly.pdbx_seq_one_letter_code
_entity_poly.pdbx_strand_id
1 'polypeptide(L)'
;MTSIPDYLERVYAGVLGKIIGVYLGRPFEGWTHQRILSQLGEIWDYQHERLCVPLVVADDDISGTFTFLRALPDHGGIADLTPEQIGNTWLNYIIENRSILWWGGIGNSTEHTAFLRLKNGIPAPLSGAIETNGKTVAEQIGAEIFIDGWALVAPGNPALAVDLARKAGSVSHDGEAVYAAQLVAAMEAQAFVEQNLDQLVETGLSYLPTDCVIRGLVSDVRNWHRTDGDWRVTRDRIEQKYGYDKFPGNCHVIPNHAIIILSLLYSQDDFSRALMIANTSGWDTDCNSGNVGCLMGIKNGLAAVDPKFRTPVADRLFLSTADGGRCITDAVREAYEIHHIARRLGQVPPNGALEKGARFHFELPGSVQGFQVESGDGAPELRLSNVPEHSDRGSRTLALDFKLSPGARPARIATPTFIPPDSKDDSHYSLMACPTLYPGNVVRGRLIADAKNSSRVQVTPFLAYYGEKDQLQYHHGPALESSPGVARDFRWQIEDLKGAPIAQFGLEINSEVASNGRLYVDYIDWSETPTVVFRRPDNDGKMWLRAWINAVDHVGTRWASAFQLSQNRGTGLFIQGSRDWRDYQVESAIVSDPAKSFGLAARVQGLARYYALLLGPGQSLQLVRNHDGLQLLAELPYAWNWGQRYQFNLAVTGTTIAGSLNGIELIRYHDPDTPLLDGGIALVCEEGLIMTDEVQVTALQSR
;
A
#
# COMPACT_ATOMS: atom_id res chain seq x y z
N MET A 1 4.57 -15.51 26.95
CA MET A 1 3.68 -14.89 25.96
C MET A 1 2.53 -15.83 25.72
N THR A 2 1.31 -15.33 25.78
CA THR A 2 0.11 -16.11 25.48
C THR A 2 -0.01 -16.19 23.96
N SER A 3 -0.05 -17.39 23.40
CA SER A 3 -0.32 -17.56 21.96
C SER A 3 -1.74 -17.10 21.68
N ILE A 4 -1.94 -16.22 20.69
CA ILE A 4 -3.25 -15.79 20.19
C ILE A 4 -3.50 -16.57 18.90
N PRO A 5 -4.26 -17.68 18.93
CA PRO A 5 -4.30 -18.64 17.82
C PRO A 5 -4.85 -18.06 16.52
N ASP A 6 -5.76 -17.10 16.60
CA ASP A 6 -6.44 -16.41 15.49
C ASP A 6 -5.81 -15.04 15.16
N TYR A 7 -4.59 -14.75 15.64
CA TYR A 7 -3.93 -13.45 15.48
C TYR A 7 -3.93 -12.93 14.05
N LEU A 8 -3.50 -13.76 13.07
CA LEU A 8 -3.43 -13.34 11.67
C LEU A 8 -4.82 -13.03 11.09
N GLU A 9 -5.85 -13.80 11.47
CA GLU A 9 -7.22 -13.54 11.04
C GLU A 9 -7.75 -12.23 11.64
N ARG A 10 -7.45 -11.96 12.92
CA ARG A 10 -7.80 -10.69 13.57
C ARG A 10 -7.05 -9.49 12.99
N VAL A 11 -5.78 -9.66 12.63
CA VAL A 11 -5.03 -8.62 11.89
C VAL A 11 -5.70 -8.34 10.56
N TYR A 12 -6.05 -9.38 9.79
CA TYR A 12 -6.77 -9.20 8.53
C TYR A 12 -8.14 -8.55 8.71
N ALA A 13 -8.88 -8.90 9.76
CA ALA A 13 -10.13 -8.23 10.12
C ALA A 13 -9.91 -6.75 10.47
N GLY A 14 -8.83 -6.40 11.18
CA GLY A 14 -8.44 -5.02 11.47
C GLY A 14 -8.07 -4.24 10.21
N VAL A 15 -7.24 -4.82 9.33
CA VAL A 15 -6.88 -4.23 8.02
C VAL A 15 -8.13 -3.98 7.17
N LEU A 16 -9.02 -4.98 7.07
CA LEU A 16 -10.31 -4.83 6.39
C LEU A 16 -11.15 -3.73 7.03
N GLY A 17 -11.22 -3.70 8.36
CA GLY A 17 -11.93 -2.68 9.12
C GLY A 17 -11.45 -1.27 8.78
N LYS A 18 -10.13 -1.03 8.77
CA LYS A 18 -9.52 0.24 8.40
C LYS A 18 -9.90 0.64 6.97
N ILE A 19 -9.66 -0.22 5.98
CA ILE A 19 -9.91 0.15 4.57
C ILE A 19 -11.42 0.31 4.28
N ILE A 20 -12.29 -0.51 4.87
CA ILE A 20 -13.75 -0.37 4.73
C ILE A 20 -14.20 0.94 5.35
N GLY A 21 -13.70 1.26 6.55
CA GLY A 21 -14.03 2.48 7.27
C GLY A 21 -13.70 3.72 6.45
N VAL A 22 -12.47 3.78 5.92
CA VAL A 22 -12.00 4.86 5.05
C VAL A 22 -12.84 4.95 3.78
N TYR A 23 -12.99 3.87 3.01
CA TYR A 23 -13.74 3.91 1.75
C TYR A 23 -15.24 4.21 1.92
N LEU A 24 -15.81 3.93 3.09
CA LEU A 24 -17.17 4.30 3.42
C LEU A 24 -17.32 5.81 3.68
N GLY A 25 -16.37 6.42 4.37
CA GLY A 25 -16.42 7.84 4.77
C GLY A 25 -15.83 8.82 3.77
N ARG A 26 -14.87 8.38 2.95
CA ARG A 26 -14.10 9.23 2.04
C ARG A 26 -14.93 10.05 1.05
N PRO A 27 -16.01 9.53 0.43
CA PRO A 27 -16.76 10.27 -0.60
C PRO A 27 -17.39 11.60 -0.14
N PHE A 28 -17.57 11.79 1.17
CA PHE A 28 -18.21 12.97 1.76
C PHE A 28 -17.42 13.51 2.96
N GLU A 29 -16.12 13.25 2.99
CA GLU A 29 -15.16 13.84 3.94
C GLU A 29 -15.36 15.36 4.06
N GLY A 30 -15.33 15.86 5.30
CA GLY A 30 -15.52 17.28 5.63
C GLY A 30 -16.97 17.77 5.56
N TRP A 31 -17.95 16.93 5.22
CA TRP A 31 -19.35 17.33 5.23
C TRP A 31 -19.86 17.49 6.67
N THR A 32 -20.78 18.44 6.87
CA THR A 32 -21.48 18.59 8.15
C THR A 32 -22.50 17.47 8.34
N HIS A 33 -22.75 17.12 9.60
CA HIS A 33 -23.81 16.17 9.98
C HIS A 33 -25.15 16.48 9.30
N GLN A 34 -25.57 17.75 9.28
CA GLN A 34 -26.84 18.16 8.69
C GLN A 34 -26.87 18.00 7.17
N ARG A 35 -25.74 18.27 6.49
CA ARG A 35 -25.62 18.04 5.05
C ARG A 35 -25.75 16.55 4.72
N ILE A 36 -25.05 15.70 5.47
CA ILE A 36 -25.12 14.23 5.32
C ILE A 36 -26.56 13.76 5.49
N LEU A 37 -27.23 14.12 6.59
CA LEU A 37 -28.61 13.68 6.82
C LEU A 37 -29.58 14.17 5.73
N SER A 38 -29.46 15.43 5.29
CA SER A 38 -30.38 16.01 4.30
C SER A 38 -30.20 15.45 2.90
N GLN A 39 -28.98 15.05 2.53
CA GLN A 39 -28.67 14.60 1.18
C GLN A 39 -28.55 13.08 1.09
N LEU A 40 -27.91 12.44 2.06
CA LEU A 40 -27.58 11.01 2.02
C LEU A 40 -28.44 10.18 2.97
N GLY A 41 -28.83 10.76 4.11
CA GLY A 41 -29.47 10.03 5.22
C GLY A 41 -28.42 9.45 6.18
N GLU A 42 -28.81 8.47 6.99
CA GLU A 42 -27.84 7.67 7.74
C GLU A 42 -27.02 6.80 6.78
N ILE A 43 -25.71 6.71 7.01
CA ILE A 43 -24.79 5.99 6.11
C ILE A 43 -24.73 4.51 6.48
N TRP A 44 -25.47 3.67 5.74
CA TRP A 44 -25.51 2.22 5.95
C TRP A 44 -24.75 1.38 4.90
N ASP A 45 -24.35 2.03 3.80
CA ASP A 45 -23.69 1.45 2.63
C ASP A 45 -22.81 2.49 1.91
N TYR A 46 -21.98 2.04 0.97
CA TYR A 46 -21.05 2.89 0.23
C TYR A 46 -21.78 3.91 -0.66
N GLN A 47 -21.42 5.19 -0.53
CA GLN A 47 -22.05 6.27 -1.29
C GLN A 47 -21.32 6.64 -2.60
N HIS A 48 -20.26 5.93 -2.95
CA HIS A 48 -19.37 6.24 -4.07
C HIS A 48 -20.09 6.32 -5.43
N GLU A 49 -21.00 5.38 -5.74
CA GLU A 49 -21.80 5.40 -6.98
C GLU A 49 -22.71 6.63 -7.03
N ARG A 50 -23.39 6.94 -5.90
CA ARG A 50 -24.30 8.08 -5.78
C ARG A 50 -23.58 9.42 -5.94
N LEU A 51 -22.32 9.48 -5.52
CA LEU A 51 -21.47 10.66 -5.60
C LEU A 51 -20.53 10.65 -6.83
N CYS A 52 -20.65 9.64 -7.70
CA CYS A 52 -19.87 9.49 -8.95
C CYS A 52 -18.34 9.47 -8.74
N VAL A 53 -17.88 8.94 -7.61
CA VAL A 53 -16.46 8.77 -7.26
C VAL A 53 -16.09 7.28 -7.23
N PRO A 54 -14.81 6.92 -7.46
CA PRO A 54 -14.37 5.53 -7.32
C PRO A 54 -14.48 5.06 -5.87
N LEU A 55 -14.74 3.76 -5.66
CA LEU A 55 -14.77 3.17 -4.32
C LEU A 55 -13.35 3.02 -3.74
N VAL A 56 -12.45 2.40 -4.51
CA VAL A 56 -11.08 2.11 -4.09
C VAL A 56 -10.19 3.21 -4.66
N VAL A 57 -9.60 4.01 -3.78
CA VAL A 57 -8.72 5.13 -4.11
C VAL A 57 -7.45 5.09 -3.26
N ALA A 58 -6.43 5.82 -3.71
CA ALA A 58 -5.28 6.12 -2.86
C ALA A 58 -5.70 7.16 -1.83
N ASP A 59 -5.31 6.92 -0.59
CA ASP A 59 -5.74 7.71 0.56
C ASP A 59 -4.61 7.75 1.60
N ASP A 60 -4.51 8.85 2.35
CA ASP A 60 -3.47 9.05 3.34
C ASP A 60 -3.64 8.14 4.56
N ASP A 61 -4.88 7.93 5.02
CA ASP A 61 -5.21 6.99 6.09
C ASP A 61 -4.62 5.61 5.82
N ILE A 62 -4.80 5.13 4.61
CA ILE A 62 -4.39 3.79 4.19
C ILE A 62 -2.89 3.77 3.91
N SER A 63 -2.41 4.72 3.08
CA SER A 63 -1.01 4.76 2.66
C SER A 63 -0.08 4.97 3.85
N GLY A 64 -0.40 5.91 4.75
CA GLY A 64 0.39 6.21 5.94
C GLY A 64 0.43 5.03 6.92
N THR A 65 -0.74 4.46 7.24
CA THR A 65 -0.87 3.33 8.18
C THR A 65 0.02 2.14 7.79
N PHE A 66 -0.01 1.73 6.52
CA PHE A 66 0.69 0.52 6.08
C PHE A 66 2.11 0.77 5.55
N THR A 67 2.46 2.02 5.22
CA THR A 67 3.80 2.38 4.75
C THR A 67 4.73 2.78 5.89
N PHE A 68 4.29 3.61 6.83
CA PHE A 68 5.19 4.10 7.89
C PHE A 68 5.62 2.99 8.86
N LEU A 69 4.83 1.91 8.96
CA LEU A 69 5.18 0.69 9.67
C LEU A 69 6.49 0.04 9.14
N ARG A 70 6.88 0.34 7.90
CA ARG A 70 8.14 -0.13 7.31
C ARG A 70 9.39 0.34 8.06
N ALA A 71 9.28 1.35 8.92
CA ALA A 71 10.39 1.73 9.80
C ALA A 71 10.90 0.54 10.65
N LEU A 72 10.02 -0.40 11.03
CA LEU A 72 10.41 -1.58 11.81
C LEU A 72 11.37 -2.51 11.04
N PRO A 73 11.03 -3.01 9.83
CA PRO A 73 11.95 -3.81 9.04
C PRO A 73 13.13 -3.01 8.45
N ASP A 74 12.97 -1.72 8.16
CA ASP A 74 14.02 -0.90 7.54
C ASP A 74 15.18 -0.56 8.51
N HIS A 75 14.91 -0.54 9.82
CA HIS A 75 15.84 -0.12 10.88
C HIS A 75 16.15 -1.21 11.94
N GLY A 76 15.88 -2.48 11.65
CA GLY A 76 16.35 -3.60 12.49
C GLY A 76 15.48 -3.98 13.70
N GLY A 77 14.26 -3.44 13.84
CA GLY A 77 13.26 -3.85 14.86
C GLY A 77 13.02 -2.83 16.00
N ILE A 78 12.29 -3.23 17.07
CA ILE A 78 11.82 -2.32 18.15
C ILE A 78 12.97 -1.73 18.99
N ALA A 79 13.98 -2.54 19.35
CA ALA A 79 14.94 -2.19 20.40
C ALA A 79 15.68 -0.88 20.13
N ASP A 80 15.91 -0.58 18.85
CA ASP A 80 16.64 0.60 18.39
C ASP A 80 15.74 1.63 17.71
N LEU A 81 14.43 1.39 17.58
CA LEU A 81 13.54 2.28 16.82
C LEU A 81 13.31 3.62 17.53
N THR A 82 13.74 4.70 16.87
CA THR A 82 13.60 6.09 17.29
C THR A 82 12.61 6.87 16.43
N PRO A 83 12.04 7.99 16.92
CA PRO A 83 11.25 8.89 16.07
C PRO A 83 12.02 9.35 14.83
N GLU A 84 13.32 9.64 14.96
CA GLU A 84 14.19 10.06 13.85
C GLU A 84 14.23 9.02 12.72
N GLN A 85 14.39 7.74 13.05
CA GLN A 85 14.35 6.66 12.05
C GLN A 85 12.98 6.53 11.37
N ILE A 86 11.88 6.73 12.10
CA ILE A 86 10.54 6.77 11.50
C ILE A 86 10.43 8.00 10.56
N GLY A 87 11.02 9.14 10.94
CA GLY A 87 11.15 10.30 10.05
C GLY A 87 12.00 10.02 8.79
N ASN A 88 13.06 9.22 8.91
CA ASN A 88 13.85 8.78 7.74
C ASN A 88 13.02 7.86 6.83
N THR A 89 12.16 7.01 7.40
CA THR A 89 11.19 6.22 6.64
C THR A 89 10.23 7.13 5.86
N TRP A 90 9.77 8.26 6.43
CA TRP A 90 8.98 9.24 5.68
C TRP A 90 9.74 9.80 4.48
N LEU A 91 11.00 10.20 4.66
CA LEU A 91 11.85 10.71 3.59
C LEU A 91 12.13 9.66 2.49
N ASN A 92 12.14 8.38 2.85
CA ASN A 92 12.33 7.29 1.89
C ASN A 92 11.08 7.01 1.04
N TYR A 93 9.87 7.05 1.62
CA TYR A 93 8.65 6.61 0.91
C TYR A 93 7.76 7.74 0.40
N ILE A 94 7.85 8.95 0.95
CA ILE A 94 7.03 10.10 0.52
C ILE A 94 7.70 10.80 -0.66
N ILE A 95 6.95 10.87 -1.76
CA ILE A 95 7.26 11.69 -2.92
C ILE A 95 6.60 13.06 -2.72
N GLU A 96 7.44 14.07 -2.59
CA GLU A 96 7.02 15.44 -2.32
C GLU A 96 5.97 15.94 -3.32
N ASN A 97 4.90 16.57 -2.81
CA ASN A 97 3.76 17.10 -3.56
C ASN A 97 2.93 16.05 -4.35
N ARG A 98 3.09 14.75 -4.06
CA ARG A 98 2.42 13.70 -4.87
C ARG A 98 1.79 12.55 -4.09
N SER A 99 2.38 12.13 -2.97
CA SER A 99 1.97 10.90 -2.27
C SER A 99 1.79 11.08 -0.77
N ILE A 100 0.96 10.22 -0.18
CA ILE A 100 0.67 10.02 1.25
C ILE A 100 0.15 11.24 2.01
N LEU A 101 0.68 12.45 1.83
CA LEU A 101 0.32 13.58 2.68
C LEU A 101 -0.72 14.46 2.02
N TRP A 102 -1.61 15.05 2.82
CA TRP A 102 -2.37 16.21 2.38
C TRP A 102 -1.44 17.41 2.18
N TRP A 103 -1.18 17.80 0.93
CA TRP A 103 -0.24 18.87 0.57
C TRP A 103 -0.80 20.29 0.78
N GLY A 104 -1.37 20.57 1.96
CA GLY A 104 -2.06 21.81 2.30
C GLY A 104 -1.19 23.04 2.61
N GLY A 105 0.13 22.87 2.70
CA GLY A 105 1.13 23.94 2.92
C GLY A 105 1.67 23.99 4.36
N ILE A 106 2.84 24.61 4.51
CA ILE A 106 3.49 24.78 5.82
C ILE A 106 2.62 25.63 6.77
N GLY A 107 2.47 25.17 8.03
CA GLY A 107 1.64 25.81 9.04
C GLY A 107 0.13 25.57 8.88
N ASN A 108 -0.29 24.82 7.85
CA ASN A 108 -1.68 24.50 7.55
C ASN A 108 -1.94 22.98 7.59
N SER A 109 -1.11 22.23 6.86
CA SER A 109 -1.04 20.77 6.93
C SER A 109 0.09 20.35 7.86
N THR A 110 -0.22 19.50 8.84
CA THR A 110 0.70 19.12 9.91
C THR A 110 1.80 18.21 9.40
N GLU A 111 1.43 17.19 8.63
CA GLU A 111 2.34 16.23 8.02
C GLU A 111 3.20 16.89 6.95
N HIS A 112 2.62 17.75 6.11
CA HIS A 112 3.39 18.50 5.11
C HIS A 112 4.41 19.41 5.82
N THR A 113 4.00 20.10 6.88
CA THR A 113 4.92 20.91 7.70
C THR A 113 6.07 20.05 8.22
N ALA A 114 5.77 18.94 8.88
CA ALA A 114 6.76 18.03 9.44
C ALA A 114 7.69 17.45 8.37
N PHE A 115 7.16 17.04 7.21
CA PHE A 115 7.96 16.53 6.09
C PHE A 115 8.97 17.58 5.59
N LEU A 116 8.55 18.84 5.43
CA LEU A 116 9.48 19.91 5.06
C LEU A 116 10.50 20.20 6.16
N ARG A 117 10.16 20.02 7.44
CA ARG A 117 11.13 20.12 8.55
C ARG A 117 12.18 19.02 8.45
N LEU A 118 11.77 17.77 8.25
CA LEU A 118 12.66 16.62 8.04
C LEU A 118 13.59 16.86 6.83
N LYS A 119 13.05 17.28 5.68
CA LYS A 119 13.86 17.61 4.49
C LYS A 119 14.87 18.73 4.71
N ASN A 120 14.59 19.66 5.63
CA ASN A 120 15.48 20.76 5.99
C ASN A 120 16.38 20.45 7.21
N GLY A 121 16.50 19.17 7.59
CA GLY A 121 17.44 18.72 8.61
C GLY A 121 16.97 18.90 10.05
N ILE A 122 15.67 19.10 10.29
CA ILE A 122 15.09 19.07 11.64
C ILE A 122 14.55 17.66 11.88
N PRO A 123 15.22 16.82 12.69
CA PRO A 123 14.82 15.43 12.88
C PRO A 123 13.57 15.33 13.77
N ALA A 124 12.86 14.20 13.67
CA ALA A 124 11.83 13.83 14.62
C ALA A 124 12.45 13.53 16.00
N PRO A 125 11.79 13.89 17.12
CA PRO A 125 10.42 14.41 17.21
C PRO A 125 10.30 15.93 17.02
N LEU A 126 11.41 16.67 16.88
CA LEU A 126 11.38 18.13 16.77
C LEU A 126 10.62 18.60 15.51
N SER A 127 10.58 17.78 14.46
CA SER A 127 9.79 18.02 13.25
C SER A 127 8.28 18.11 13.50
N GLY A 128 7.75 17.41 14.52
CA GLY A 128 6.34 17.39 14.89
C GLY A 128 5.99 18.22 16.13
N ALA A 129 7.00 18.61 16.91
CA ALA A 129 6.82 19.26 18.21
C ALA A 129 6.02 20.58 18.18
N ILE A 130 5.24 20.83 19.24
CA ILE A 130 4.56 22.11 19.49
C ILE A 130 5.57 23.27 19.53
N GLU A 131 6.76 23.03 20.09
CA GLU A 131 7.83 24.05 20.16
C GLU A 131 8.22 24.59 18.76
N THR A 132 8.23 23.72 17.75
CA THR A 132 8.64 24.07 16.38
C THR A 132 7.48 24.60 15.53
N ASN A 133 6.28 24.05 15.73
CA ASN A 133 5.15 24.23 14.81
C ASN A 133 3.99 25.03 15.40
N GLY A 134 3.99 25.26 16.72
CA GLY A 134 2.87 25.81 17.45
C GLY A 134 1.76 24.77 17.70
N LYS A 135 0.95 25.03 18.73
CA LYS A 135 -0.08 24.09 19.21
C LYS A 135 -1.13 23.73 18.15
N THR A 136 -1.61 24.73 17.42
CA THR A 136 -2.63 24.56 16.38
C THR A 136 -2.26 23.55 15.31
N VAL A 137 -0.99 23.55 14.87
CA VAL A 137 -0.52 22.63 13.82
C VAL A 137 -0.27 21.25 14.43
N ALA A 138 0.43 21.18 15.56
CA ALA A 138 0.85 19.91 16.14
C ALA A 138 -0.30 19.03 16.66
N GLU A 139 -1.48 19.60 16.96
CA GLU A 139 -2.64 18.88 17.53
C GLU A 139 -3.77 18.58 16.53
N GLN A 140 -3.46 18.56 15.22
CA GLN A 140 -4.40 18.02 14.21
C GLN A 140 -4.48 16.48 14.29
N ILE A 141 -5.46 15.90 13.60
CA ILE A 141 -5.89 14.51 13.75
C ILE A 141 -4.86 13.44 13.31
N GLY A 142 -3.91 13.77 12.42
CA GLY A 142 -3.13 12.78 11.67
C GLY A 142 -2.29 11.78 12.47
N ALA A 143 -1.91 12.09 13.72
CA ALA A 143 -1.24 11.11 14.59
C ALA A 143 -2.11 9.87 14.84
N GLU A 144 -3.41 10.07 15.04
CA GLU A 144 -4.39 9.00 15.28
C GLU A 144 -4.69 8.23 14.00
N ILE A 145 -4.71 8.94 12.86
CA ILE A 145 -5.00 8.38 11.54
C ILE A 145 -4.09 7.20 11.18
N PHE A 146 -2.78 7.33 11.42
CA PHE A 146 -1.77 6.37 10.94
C PHE A 146 -1.46 5.24 11.94
N ILE A 147 -2.14 5.18 13.10
CA ILE A 147 -1.63 4.45 14.25
C ILE A 147 -1.93 2.95 14.26
N ASP A 148 -2.96 2.54 13.52
CA ASP A 148 -3.53 1.19 13.61
C ASP A 148 -2.48 0.09 13.34
N GLY A 149 -1.62 0.30 12.34
CA GLY A 149 -0.55 -0.64 11.98
C GLY A 149 0.43 -0.90 13.13
N TRP A 150 0.68 0.09 13.98
CA TRP A 150 1.59 -0.01 15.13
C TRP A 150 0.98 -0.80 16.28
N ALA A 151 -0.35 -0.77 16.43
CA ALA A 151 -1.08 -1.60 17.39
C ALA A 151 -1.20 -3.05 16.92
N LEU A 152 -1.45 -3.24 15.62
CA LEU A 152 -1.60 -4.57 15.02
C LEU A 152 -0.33 -5.43 15.16
N VAL A 153 0.87 -4.82 15.22
CA VAL A 153 2.13 -5.57 15.46
C VAL A 153 2.41 -5.89 16.94
N ALA A 154 1.59 -5.39 17.87
CA ALA A 154 1.76 -5.53 19.32
C ALA A 154 0.57 -6.21 20.01
N PRO A 155 0.11 -7.39 19.53
CA PRO A 155 -1.11 -8.03 20.02
C PRO A 155 -1.03 -8.40 21.50
N GLY A 156 -2.01 -7.96 22.29
CA GLY A 156 -2.07 -8.17 23.73
C GLY A 156 -0.99 -7.41 24.52
N ASN A 157 -0.31 -6.45 23.91
CA ASN A 157 0.78 -5.68 24.52
C ASN A 157 0.55 -4.16 24.35
N PRO A 158 -0.42 -3.59 25.10
CA PRO A 158 -0.75 -2.17 25.00
C PRO A 158 0.43 -1.25 25.35
N ALA A 159 1.32 -1.65 26.25
CA ALA A 159 2.49 -0.85 26.60
C ALA A 159 3.45 -0.66 25.41
N LEU A 160 3.67 -1.72 24.61
CA LEU A 160 4.46 -1.63 23.38
C LEU A 160 3.75 -0.79 22.33
N ALA A 161 2.44 -1.02 22.11
CA ALA A 161 1.66 -0.25 21.15
C ALA A 161 1.69 1.25 21.46
N VAL A 162 1.59 1.63 22.74
CA VAL A 162 1.67 3.02 23.21
C VAL A 162 3.04 3.65 22.97
N ASP A 163 4.14 2.93 23.20
CA ASP A 163 5.48 3.46 22.91
C ASP A 163 5.71 3.64 21.40
N LEU A 164 5.31 2.65 20.59
CA LEU A 164 5.38 2.73 19.14
C LEU A 164 4.52 3.89 18.61
N ALA A 165 3.29 4.01 19.12
CA ALA A 165 2.38 5.07 18.74
C ALA A 165 2.92 6.46 19.09
N ARG A 166 3.49 6.62 20.28
CA ARG A 166 4.15 7.86 20.68
C ARG A 166 5.31 8.21 19.74
N LYS A 167 6.18 7.25 19.43
CA LYS A 167 7.32 7.48 18.53
C LYS A 167 6.86 7.86 17.13
N ALA A 168 5.90 7.13 16.57
CA ALA A 168 5.36 7.36 15.24
C ALA A 168 4.60 8.69 15.14
N GLY A 169 3.67 8.95 16.06
CA GLY A 169 2.92 10.21 16.11
C GLY A 169 3.82 11.43 16.28
N SER A 170 4.89 11.31 17.08
CA SER A 170 5.84 12.41 17.33
C SER A 170 6.65 12.87 16.11
N VAL A 171 6.60 12.14 14.99
CA VAL A 171 7.25 12.56 13.74
C VAL A 171 6.61 13.84 13.20
N SER A 172 5.28 13.96 13.31
CA SER A 172 4.52 15.09 12.77
C SER A 172 3.65 15.83 13.78
N HIS A 173 3.34 15.23 14.93
CA HIS A 173 2.39 15.74 15.90
C HIS A 173 2.95 15.75 17.32
N ASP A 174 2.25 16.41 18.23
CA ASP A 174 2.59 16.49 19.65
C ASP A 174 1.32 16.79 20.48
N GLY A 175 1.41 16.73 21.81
CA GLY A 175 0.28 17.04 22.71
C GLY A 175 -0.92 16.09 22.56
N GLU A 176 -2.12 16.66 22.52
CA GLU A 176 -3.38 15.88 22.52
C GLU A 176 -3.50 14.93 21.32
N ALA A 177 -2.87 15.24 20.18
CA ALA A 177 -2.87 14.36 19.00
C ALA A 177 -2.14 13.05 19.27
N VAL A 178 -0.99 13.12 19.94
CA VAL A 178 -0.23 11.93 20.32
C VAL A 178 -0.97 11.15 21.42
N TYR A 179 -1.64 11.83 22.34
CA TYR A 179 -2.41 11.15 23.40
C TYR A 179 -3.61 10.38 22.83
N ALA A 180 -4.32 10.95 21.86
CA ALA A 180 -5.42 10.28 21.17
C ALA A 180 -4.92 9.01 20.44
N ALA A 181 -3.82 9.14 19.69
CA ALA A 181 -3.18 8.02 19.01
C ALA A 181 -2.73 6.90 19.97
N GLN A 182 -2.16 7.26 21.13
CA GLN A 182 -1.78 6.29 22.16
C GLN A 182 -3.00 5.56 22.74
N LEU A 183 -4.11 6.26 22.95
CA LEU A 183 -5.35 5.66 23.46
C LEU A 183 -5.90 4.62 22.47
N VAL A 184 -6.01 4.99 21.18
CA VAL A 184 -6.47 4.07 20.12
C VAL A 184 -5.54 2.87 20.02
N ALA A 185 -4.23 3.08 19.93
CA ALA A 185 -3.27 2.00 19.80
C ALA A 185 -3.29 1.03 21.00
N ALA A 186 -3.48 1.54 22.22
CA ALA A 186 -3.64 0.72 23.41
C ALA A 186 -4.92 -0.13 23.35
N MET A 187 -6.04 0.47 22.93
CA MET A 187 -7.32 -0.22 22.80
C MET A 187 -7.24 -1.35 21.77
N GLU A 188 -6.66 -1.09 20.60
CA GLU A 188 -6.53 -2.06 19.52
C GLU A 188 -5.59 -3.21 19.89
N ALA A 189 -4.43 -2.91 20.47
CA ALA A 189 -3.51 -3.93 20.96
C ALA A 189 -4.16 -4.80 22.04
N GLN A 190 -4.91 -4.20 22.95
CA GLN A 190 -5.61 -4.92 24.03
C GLN A 190 -6.81 -5.73 23.50
N ALA A 191 -7.45 -5.31 22.40
CA ALA A 191 -8.63 -5.98 21.82
C ALA A 191 -8.36 -7.42 21.34
N PHE A 192 -7.10 -7.79 21.13
CA PHE A 192 -6.71 -9.18 20.85
C PHE A 192 -6.95 -10.14 22.02
N VAL A 193 -7.04 -9.63 23.26
CA VAL A 193 -7.19 -10.44 24.48
C VAL A 193 -8.34 -10.00 25.39
N GLU A 194 -8.97 -8.85 25.10
CA GLU A 194 -10.11 -8.29 25.84
C GLU A 194 -11.23 -7.92 24.87
N GLN A 195 -12.48 -8.17 25.27
CA GLN A 195 -13.68 -7.97 24.47
C GLN A 195 -14.63 -6.95 25.07
N ASN A 196 -14.41 -6.53 26.32
CA ASN A 196 -15.21 -5.52 26.98
C ASN A 196 -14.70 -4.12 26.60
N LEU A 197 -15.55 -3.34 25.90
CA LEU A 197 -15.21 -1.99 25.45
C LEU A 197 -14.80 -1.06 26.60
N ASP A 198 -15.49 -1.11 27.75
CA ASP A 198 -15.14 -0.28 28.90
C ASP A 198 -13.72 -0.61 29.39
N GLN A 199 -13.33 -1.89 29.46
CA GLN A 199 -11.97 -2.29 29.84
C GLN A 199 -10.92 -1.84 28.82
N LEU A 200 -11.22 -1.88 27.53
CA LEU A 200 -10.33 -1.34 26.49
C LEU A 200 -10.11 0.16 26.69
N VAL A 201 -11.20 0.92 26.89
CA VAL A 201 -11.13 2.37 27.15
C VAL A 201 -10.35 2.66 28.43
N GLU A 202 -10.59 1.94 29.53
CA GLU A 202 -9.81 2.10 30.77
C GLU A 202 -8.32 1.78 30.57
N THR A 203 -8.01 0.75 29.78
CA THR A 203 -6.62 0.40 29.45
C THR A 203 -5.95 1.54 28.69
N GLY A 204 -6.56 2.07 27.64
CA GLY A 204 -6.01 3.21 26.89
C GLY A 204 -5.86 4.46 27.75
N LEU A 205 -6.87 4.79 28.55
CA LEU A 205 -6.83 5.89 29.50
C LEU A 205 -5.71 5.71 30.55
N SER A 206 -5.29 4.50 30.90
CA SER A 206 -4.23 4.31 31.92
C SER A 206 -2.86 4.84 31.49
N TYR A 207 -2.63 5.04 30.18
CA TYR A 207 -1.37 5.53 29.63
C TYR A 207 -1.31 7.05 29.43
N LEU A 208 -2.46 7.73 29.51
CA LEU A 208 -2.52 9.17 29.24
C LEU A 208 -2.22 10.00 30.49
N PRO A 209 -1.76 11.26 30.35
CA PRO A 209 -1.72 12.20 31.46
C PRO A 209 -3.08 12.35 32.17
N THR A 210 -3.07 12.70 33.45
CA THR A 210 -4.30 12.82 34.25
C THR A 210 -5.15 14.04 33.90
N ASP A 211 -4.54 15.05 33.31
CA ASP A 211 -5.10 16.38 33.02
C ASP A 211 -5.23 16.70 31.52
N CYS A 212 -4.99 15.71 30.64
CA CYS A 212 -5.19 15.89 29.20
C CYS A 212 -6.69 16.02 28.82
N VAL A 213 -6.95 16.74 27.73
CA VAL A 213 -8.30 17.02 27.22
C VAL A 213 -8.98 15.74 26.77
N ILE A 214 -8.26 14.83 26.10
CA ILE A 214 -8.79 13.53 25.64
C ILE A 214 -9.45 12.75 26.79
N ARG A 215 -8.83 12.69 27.98
CA ARG A 215 -9.40 12.02 29.15
C ARG A 215 -10.72 12.65 29.60
N GLY A 216 -10.77 13.98 29.66
CA GLY A 216 -11.97 14.73 30.02
C GLY A 216 -13.11 14.48 29.03
N LEU A 217 -12.79 14.51 27.74
CA LEU A 217 -13.71 14.21 26.65
C LEU A 217 -14.30 12.80 26.76
N VAL A 218 -13.46 11.77 26.96
CA VAL A 218 -13.93 10.38 27.12
C VAL A 218 -14.87 10.25 28.32
N SER A 219 -14.55 10.94 29.42
CA SER A 219 -15.39 10.96 30.62
C SER A 219 -16.76 11.58 30.33
N ASP A 220 -16.80 12.73 29.66
CA ASP A 220 -18.04 13.41 29.30
C ASP A 220 -18.92 12.56 28.38
N VAL A 221 -18.35 12.00 27.30
CA VAL A 221 -19.11 11.19 26.35
C VAL A 221 -19.67 9.94 27.02
N ARG A 222 -18.92 9.28 27.93
CA ARG A 222 -19.44 8.14 28.72
C ARG A 222 -20.55 8.57 29.67
N ASN A 223 -20.45 9.75 30.28
CA ASN A 223 -21.51 10.27 31.16
C ASN A 223 -22.78 10.60 30.37
N TRP A 224 -22.65 11.26 29.22
CA TRP A 224 -23.77 11.57 28.33
C TRP A 224 -24.41 10.31 27.76
N HIS A 225 -23.62 9.30 27.37
CA HIS A 225 -24.12 8.01 26.92
C HIS A 225 -25.07 7.36 27.94
N ARG A 226 -24.76 7.44 29.24
CA ARG A 226 -25.61 6.90 30.31
C ARG A 226 -26.94 7.63 30.48
N THR A 227 -27.03 8.91 30.07
CA THR A 227 -28.21 9.74 30.31
C THR A 227 -29.04 10.03 29.06
N ASP A 228 -28.41 10.11 27.89
CA ASP A 228 -29.02 10.70 26.70
C ASP A 228 -29.83 9.67 25.89
N GLY A 229 -29.45 8.38 25.91
CA GLY A 229 -30.19 7.29 25.24
C GLY A 229 -30.23 7.34 23.71
N ASP A 230 -29.86 8.46 23.08
CA ASP A 230 -29.73 8.67 21.63
C ASP A 230 -28.36 9.27 21.31
N TRP A 231 -27.67 8.67 20.33
CA TRP A 231 -26.35 9.11 19.91
C TRP A 231 -26.37 10.51 19.31
N ARG A 232 -27.50 10.94 18.72
CA ARG A 232 -27.66 12.28 18.14
C ARG A 232 -27.59 13.37 19.20
N VAL A 233 -28.22 13.12 20.35
CA VAL A 233 -28.19 14.05 21.49
C VAL A 233 -26.76 14.18 22.03
N THR A 234 -26.05 13.06 22.17
CA THR A 234 -24.63 13.09 22.58
C THR A 234 -23.75 13.77 21.53
N ARG A 235 -23.98 13.53 20.23
CA ARG A 235 -23.28 14.21 19.13
C ARG A 235 -23.49 15.73 19.15
N ASP A 236 -24.70 16.19 19.43
CA ASP A 236 -25.00 17.63 19.57
C ASP A 236 -24.27 18.23 20.77
N ARG A 237 -24.14 17.51 21.89
CA ARG A 237 -23.32 17.94 23.03
C ARG A 237 -21.83 17.98 22.68
N ILE A 238 -21.34 17.00 21.91
CA ILE A 238 -19.97 16.99 21.39
C ILE A 238 -19.74 18.23 20.53
N GLU A 239 -20.62 18.54 19.58
CA GLU A 239 -20.49 19.75 18.76
C GLU A 239 -20.49 21.02 19.62
N GLN A 240 -21.37 21.12 20.61
CA GLN A 240 -21.46 22.29 21.49
C GLN A 240 -20.22 22.49 22.37
N LYS A 241 -19.61 21.41 22.89
CA LYS A 241 -18.49 21.48 23.84
C LYS A 241 -17.12 21.33 23.17
N TYR A 242 -17.04 20.51 22.14
CA TYR A 242 -15.80 20.03 21.53
C TYR A 242 -15.72 20.23 20.01
N GLY A 243 -16.70 20.87 19.37
CA GLY A 243 -16.72 21.08 17.92
C GLY A 243 -15.50 21.82 17.36
N TYR A 244 -15.34 21.80 16.03
CA TYR A 244 -14.24 22.48 15.33
C TYR A 244 -14.16 23.99 15.62
N ASP A 245 -15.24 24.64 16.05
CA ASP A 245 -15.21 26.05 16.45
C ASP A 245 -14.57 26.28 17.84
N LYS A 246 -14.29 25.21 18.60
CA LYS A 246 -13.69 25.26 19.95
C LYS A 246 -12.18 25.06 19.95
N PHE A 247 -11.63 24.49 18.88
CA PHE A 247 -10.21 24.19 18.74
C PHE A 247 -9.65 24.80 17.46
N PRO A 248 -8.47 25.45 17.49
CA PRO A 248 -7.88 26.04 16.30
C PRO A 248 -7.37 24.94 15.35
N GLY A 249 -7.34 25.22 14.04
CA GLY A 249 -6.88 24.28 13.01
C GLY A 249 -8.00 23.91 12.04
N ASN A 250 -7.69 23.08 11.05
CA ASN A 250 -8.69 22.66 10.05
C ASN A 250 -9.34 21.34 10.43
N CYS A 251 -8.55 20.39 10.91
CA CYS A 251 -9.00 19.08 11.34
C CYS A 251 -8.37 18.72 12.69
N HIS A 252 -8.93 19.25 13.78
CA HIS A 252 -8.37 19.07 15.13
C HIS A 252 -8.73 17.69 15.69
N VAL A 253 -7.81 17.07 16.45
CA VAL A 253 -7.99 15.71 16.97
C VAL A 253 -9.20 15.53 17.89
N ILE A 254 -9.45 16.52 18.76
CA ILE A 254 -10.44 16.42 19.85
C ILE A 254 -11.87 16.07 19.36
N PRO A 255 -12.52 16.86 18.50
CA PRO A 255 -13.87 16.53 18.00
C PRO A 255 -13.94 15.17 17.30
N ASN A 256 -12.94 14.82 16.49
CA ASN A 256 -12.87 13.53 15.78
C ASN A 256 -12.76 12.35 16.74
N HIS A 257 -11.84 12.43 17.71
CA HIS A 257 -11.72 11.42 18.76
C HIS A 257 -13.02 11.23 19.56
N ALA A 258 -13.78 12.31 19.79
CA ALA A 258 -15.10 12.23 20.40
C ALA A 258 -16.09 11.40 19.56
N ILE A 259 -16.04 11.51 18.23
CA ILE A 259 -16.88 10.70 17.33
C ILE A 259 -16.51 9.23 17.38
N ILE A 260 -15.22 8.89 17.50
CA ILE A 260 -14.77 7.50 17.70
C ILE A 260 -15.41 6.93 18.98
N ILE A 261 -15.28 7.63 20.11
CA ILE A 261 -15.83 7.19 21.40
C ILE A 261 -17.37 7.13 21.36
N LEU A 262 -18.02 8.11 20.76
CA LEU A 262 -19.47 8.13 20.54
C LEU A 262 -19.93 6.89 19.77
N SER A 263 -19.28 6.61 18.63
CA SER A 263 -19.60 5.50 17.77
C SER A 263 -19.49 4.17 18.51
N LEU A 264 -18.36 3.94 19.19
CA LEU A 264 -18.11 2.70 19.92
C LEU A 264 -19.17 2.47 21.02
N LEU A 265 -19.50 3.50 21.81
CA LEU A 265 -20.47 3.38 22.91
C LEU A 265 -21.90 3.09 22.42
N TYR A 266 -22.34 3.73 21.34
CA TYR A 266 -23.71 3.61 20.83
C TYR A 266 -23.89 2.52 19.75
N SER A 267 -22.81 1.85 19.35
CA SER A 267 -22.80 0.77 18.36
C SER A 267 -23.53 -0.49 18.80
N GLN A 268 -23.75 -0.69 20.11
CA GLN A 268 -24.22 -1.97 20.68
C GLN A 268 -23.33 -3.15 20.25
N ASP A 269 -22.04 -2.90 20.08
CA ASP A 269 -21.05 -3.85 19.59
C ASP A 269 -21.29 -4.36 18.15
N ASP A 270 -22.12 -3.67 17.37
CA ASP A 270 -22.38 -3.98 15.96
C ASP A 270 -21.48 -3.16 15.03
N PHE A 271 -20.74 -3.84 14.15
CA PHE A 271 -19.79 -3.24 13.22
C PHE A 271 -20.47 -2.24 12.26
N SER A 272 -21.59 -2.63 11.66
CA SER A 272 -22.32 -1.78 10.70
C SER A 272 -22.84 -0.51 11.37
N ARG A 273 -23.37 -0.63 12.58
CA ARG A 273 -23.90 0.48 13.37
C ARG A 273 -22.80 1.41 13.85
N ALA A 274 -21.64 0.88 14.25
CA ALA A 274 -20.48 1.69 14.61
C ALA A 274 -20.05 2.58 13.43
N LEU A 275 -19.86 1.97 12.25
CA LEU A 275 -19.50 2.73 11.05
C LEU A 275 -20.60 3.72 10.64
N MET A 276 -21.88 3.34 10.76
CA MET A 276 -22.99 4.25 10.48
C MET A 276 -22.93 5.49 11.37
N ILE A 277 -22.73 5.34 12.68
CA ILE A 277 -22.67 6.47 13.61
C ILE A 277 -21.46 7.35 13.32
N ALA A 278 -20.29 6.75 13.10
CA ALA A 278 -19.06 7.48 12.78
C ALA A 278 -19.25 8.34 11.52
N ASN A 279 -19.68 7.73 10.41
CA ASN A 279 -19.86 8.43 9.13
C ASN A 279 -21.00 9.43 9.15
N THR A 280 -22.12 9.12 9.82
CA THR A 280 -23.27 10.03 9.86
C THR A 280 -22.97 11.27 10.72
N SER A 281 -22.02 11.19 11.65
CA SER A 281 -21.67 12.32 12.54
C SER A 281 -20.99 13.50 11.83
N GLY A 282 -20.49 13.30 10.61
CA GLY A 282 -19.79 14.32 9.81
C GLY A 282 -18.35 14.56 10.28
N TRP A 283 -17.80 15.71 9.86
CA TRP A 283 -16.38 16.06 10.04
C TRP A 283 -15.46 15.14 9.24
N ASP A 284 -14.42 14.58 9.84
CA ASP A 284 -13.43 13.77 9.15
C ASP A 284 -13.87 12.30 9.11
N THR A 285 -14.74 11.99 8.14
CA THR A 285 -15.58 10.78 8.21
C THR A 285 -14.81 9.49 7.93
N ASP A 286 -13.89 9.50 6.97
CA ASP A 286 -13.02 8.37 6.65
C ASP A 286 -12.11 7.99 7.81
N CYS A 287 -11.42 8.94 8.44
CA CYS A 287 -10.45 8.62 9.47
C CYS A 287 -11.11 8.06 10.74
N ASN A 288 -12.18 8.70 11.20
CA ASN A 288 -12.98 8.26 12.34
C ASN A 288 -13.55 6.85 12.10
N SER A 289 -14.11 6.63 10.91
CA SER A 289 -14.66 5.35 10.48
C SER A 289 -13.56 4.29 10.33
N GLY A 290 -12.37 4.68 9.87
CA GLY A 290 -11.18 3.83 9.72
C GLY A 290 -10.70 3.26 11.05
N ASN A 291 -10.43 4.11 12.05
CA ASN A 291 -9.99 3.64 13.37
C ASN A 291 -11.07 2.82 14.09
N VAL A 292 -12.35 3.24 14.00
CA VAL A 292 -13.48 2.45 14.55
C VAL A 292 -13.55 1.09 13.87
N GLY A 293 -13.43 1.05 12.54
CA GLY A 293 -13.46 -0.18 11.76
C GLY A 293 -12.32 -1.13 12.15
N CYS A 294 -11.10 -0.62 12.28
CA CYS A 294 -9.94 -1.42 12.68
C CYS A 294 -10.14 -2.05 14.06
N LEU A 295 -10.46 -1.25 15.08
CA LEU A 295 -10.72 -1.73 16.43
C LEU A 295 -11.84 -2.77 16.47
N MET A 296 -12.97 -2.50 15.82
CA MET A 296 -14.10 -3.43 15.78
C MET A 296 -13.76 -4.73 15.04
N GLY A 297 -12.93 -4.66 13.99
CA GLY A 297 -12.41 -5.82 13.27
C GLY A 297 -11.52 -6.71 14.13
N ILE A 298 -10.59 -6.13 14.90
CA ILE A 298 -9.71 -6.85 15.83
C ILE A 298 -10.54 -7.47 16.97
N LYS A 299 -11.41 -6.65 17.57
CA LYS A 299 -12.21 -7.00 18.74
C LYS A 299 -13.19 -8.11 18.40
N ASN A 300 -14.07 -7.87 17.43
CA ASN A 300 -15.21 -8.77 17.14
C ASN A 300 -14.85 -9.85 16.11
N GLY A 301 -13.68 -9.75 15.50
CA GLY A 301 -13.19 -10.71 14.52
C GLY A 301 -13.87 -10.57 13.15
N LEU A 302 -13.39 -11.39 12.21
CA LEU A 302 -13.77 -11.30 10.81
C LEU A 302 -15.26 -11.53 10.54
N ALA A 303 -15.92 -12.34 11.38
CA ALA A 303 -17.33 -12.67 11.26
C ALA A 303 -18.27 -11.46 11.51
N ALA A 304 -17.79 -10.43 12.21
CA ALA A 304 -18.56 -9.22 12.46
C ALA A 304 -18.60 -8.27 11.25
N VAL A 305 -17.67 -8.43 10.30
CA VAL A 305 -17.57 -7.57 9.12
C VAL A 305 -18.51 -8.09 8.03
N ASP A 306 -19.62 -7.40 7.83
CA ASP A 306 -20.68 -7.78 6.88
C ASP A 306 -20.12 -7.91 5.44
N PRO A 307 -20.42 -9.02 4.72
CA PRO A 307 -20.05 -9.20 3.33
C PRO A 307 -20.43 -8.03 2.40
N LYS A 308 -21.48 -7.26 2.70
CA LYS A 308 -21.87 -6.07 1.91
C LYS A 308 -20.75 -5.02 1.83
N PHE A 309 -19.88 -4.96 2.85
CA PHE A 309 -18.74 -4.05 2.86
C PHE A 309 -17.50 -4.66 2.23
N ARG A 310 -17.25 -5.95 2.49
CA ARG A 310 -16.04 -6.64 1.99
C ARG A 310 -16.10 -6.94 0.50
N THR A 311 -17.26 -7.35 -0.01
CA THR A 311 -17.42 -7.82 -1.40
C THR A 311 -17.06 -6.74 -2.43
N PRO A 312 -17.52 -5.48 -2.30
CA PRO A 312 -17.18 -4.42 -3.27
C PRO A 312 -15.70 -4.02 -3.25
N VAL A 313 -15.07 -4.03 -2.07
CA VAL A 313 -13.65 -3.71 -1.90
C VAL A 313 -12.78 -4.84 -2.47
N ALA A 314 -13.21 -6.10 -2.28
CA ALA A 314 -12.53 -7.29 -2.79
C ALA A 314 -11.06 -7.38 -2.33
N ASP A 315 -10.80 -7.03 -1.07
CA ASP A 315 -9.47 -6.88 -0.45
C ASP A 315 -8.58 -5.77 -1.03
N ARG A 316 -8.98 -5.05 -2.09
CA ARG A 316 -8.12 -4.07 -2.76
C ARG A 316 -7.84 -2.86 -1.89
N LEU A 317 -6.59 -2.40 -1.92
CA LEU A 317 -6.20 -1.08 -1.45
C LEU A 317 -5.00 -0.56 -2.24
N PHE A 318 -4.77 0.76 -2.19
CA PHE A 318 -3.65 1.41 -2.88
C PHE A 318 -2.69 2.09 -1.90
N LEU A 319 -1.40 1.79 -2.03
CA LEU A 319 -0.31 2.40 -1.26
C LEU A 319 0.59 3.24 -2.18
N SER A 320 0.11 4.43 -2.57
CA SER A 320 0.86 5.31 -3.48
C SER A 320 2.08 5.90 -2.77
N THR A 321 3.28 5.40 -3.09
CA THR A 321 4.55 5.74 -2.41
C THR A 321 5.74 5.60 -3.38
N ALA A 322 6.97 5.85 -2.90
CA ALA A 322 8.19 5.54 -3.64
C ALA A 322 8.45 4.03 -3.82
N ASP A 323 7.79 3.15 -3.07
CA ASP A 323 7.82 1.69 -3.25
C ASP A 323 6.72 1.26 -4.23
N GLY A 324 6.93 1.60 -5.51
CA GLY A 324 5.89 1.49 -6.53
C GLY A 324 5.35 0.08 -6.76
N GLY A 325 6.16 -0.96 -6.56
CA GLY A 325 5.76 -2.36 -6.73
C GLY A 325 4.83 -2.89 -5.62
N ARG A 326 4.64 -2.12 -4.55
CA ARG A 326 3.69 -2.40 -3.46
C ARG A 326 2.40 -1.58 -3.59
N CYS A 327 2.32 -0.64 -4.52
CA CYS A 327 1.20 0.28 -4.62
C CYS A 327 -0.14 -0.43 -4.87
N ILE A 328 -0.19 -1.34 -5.84
CA ILE A 328 -1.38 -2.19 -6.07
C ILE A 328 -1.24 -3.43 -5.19
N THR A 329 -1.99 -3.46 -4.08
CA THR A 329 -1.90 -4.52 -3.06
C THR A 329 -3.28 -4.93 -2.56
N ASP A 330 -3.30 -5.84 -1.60
CA ASP A 330 -4.51 -6.38 -1.00
C ASP A 330 -4.37 -6.61 0.51
N ALA A 331 -5.51 -6.64 1.20
CA ALA A 331 -5.58 -6.74 2.66
C ALA A 331 -4.92 -8.02 3.21
N VAL A 332 -4.85 -9.10 2.43
CA VAL A 332 -4.15 -10.31 2.86
C VAL A 332 -2.65 -10.05 2.87
N ARG A 333 -2.09 -9.50 1.80
CA ARG A 333 -0.65 -9.20 1.74
C ARG A 333 -0.23 -8.25 2.86
N GLU A 334 -1.01 -7.21 3.12
CA GLU A 334 -0.72 -6.28 4.21
C GLU A 334 -0.83 -6.93 5.60
N ALA A 335 -1.81 -7.81 5.82
CA ALA A 335 -1.92 -8.58 7.06
C ALA A 335 -0.70 -9.51 7.28
N TYR A 336 -0.19 -10.13 6.21
CA TYR A 336 1.02 -10.94 6.27
C TYR A 336 2.28 -10.11 6.52
N GLU A 337 2.40 -8.92 5.94
CA GLU A 337 3.51 -8.00 6.26
C GLU A 337 3.51 -7.62 7.75
N ILE A 338 2.35 -7.25 8.29
CA ILE A 338 2.18 -6.96 9.72
C ILE A 338 2.53 -8.19 10.57
N HIS A 339 2.08 -9.38 10.16
CA HIS A 339 2.41 -10.64 10.83
C HIS A 339 3.92 -10.92 10.84
N HIS A 340 4.60 -10.72 9.71
CA HIS A 340 6.05 -10.88 9.60
C HIS A 340 6.79 -9.90 10.52
N ILE A 341 6.32 -8.65 10.60
CA ILE A 341 6.87 -7.66 11.51
C ILE A 341 6.67 -8.12 12.95
N ALA A 342 5.45 -8.42 13.39
CA ALA A 342 5.16 -8.89 14.74
C ALA A 342 6.00 -10.13 15.14
N ARG A 343 6.24 -11.05 14.20
CA ARG A 343 7.14 -12.20 14.39
C ARG A 343 8.58 -11.79 14.63
N ARG A 344 9.15 -10.89 13.81
CA ARG A 344 10.50 -10.36 14.01
C ARG A 344 10.65 -9.64 15.34
N LEU A 345 9.57 -9.02 15.81
CA LEU A 345 9.48 -8.34 17.10
C LEU A 345 9.25 -9.29 18.28
N GLY A 346 9.17 -10.60 18.03
CA GLY A 346 8.93 -11.62 19.04
C GLY A 346 7.56 -11.52 19.71
N GLN A 347 6.59 -10.80 19.12
CA GLN A 347 5.26 -10.64 19.70
C GLN A 347 4.36 -11.85 19.44
N VAL A 348 4.65 -12.62 18.39
CA VAL A 348 3.92 -13.85 18.06
C VAL A 348 4.89 -15.01 17.79
N PRO A 349 4.47 -16.26 18.03
CA PRO A 349 5.35 -17.42 17.88
C PRO A 349 5.91 -17.55 16.46
N PRO A 350 7.13 -18.11 16.31
CA PRO A 350 7.64 -18.50 15.01
C PRO A 350 6.88 -19.74 14.50
N ASN A 351 5.70 -19.58 13.92
CA ASN A 351 4.95 -20.69 13.33
C ASN A 351 5.56 -21.10 11.97
N GLY A 352 5.82 -22.40 11.81
CA GLY A 352 6.64 -22.97 10.73
C GLY A 352 5.96 -23.25 9.39
N ALA A 353 4.97 -22.47 8.94
CA ALA A 353 4.29 -22.76 7.67
C ALA A 353 3.89 -21.55 6.79
N LEU A 354 4.15 -20.31 7.20
CA LEU A 354 3.67 -19.11 6.47
C LEU A 354 4.78 -18.35 5.71
N GLU A 355 6.02 -18.87 5.70
CA GLU A 355 7.17 -18.04 5.36
C GLU A 355 7.44 -17.85 3.84
N LYS A 356 6.79 -18.61 2.96
CA LYS A 356 6.88 -18.46 1.49
C LYS A 356 5.62 -19.01 0.78
N GLY A 357 4.53 -18.24 0.84
CA GLY A 357 3.32 -18.50 0.05
C GLY A 357 3.43 -17.94 -1.37
N ALA A 358 2.59 -18.43 -2.28
CA ALA A 358 2.33 -17.76 -3.55
C ALA A 358 1.76 -16.35 -3.30
N ARG A 359 1.91 -15.42 -4.26
CA ARG A 359 1.29 -14.08 -4.18
C ARG A 359 -0.22 -14.12 -3.91
N PHE A 360 -0.93 -15.02 -4.59
CA PHE A 360 -2.35 -15.29 -4.36
C PHE A 360 -2.50 -16.74 -3.90
N HIS A 361 -3.04 -16.91 -2.69
CA HIS A 361 -3.17 -18.20 -2.01
C HIS A 361 -4.51 -18.35 -1.26
N PHE A 362 -5.26 -17.27 -1.06
CA PHE A 362 -6.66 -17.27 -0.57
C PHE A 362 -6.87 -17.90 0.82
N GLU A 363 -5.83 -18.02 1.63
CA GLU A 363 -5.88 -18.71 2.94
C GLU A 363 -6.74 -17.99 3.99
N LEU A 364 -6.98 -16.69 3.84
CA LEU A 364 -7.79 -15.94 4.81
C LEU A 364 -9.27 -16.01 4.43
N PRO A 365 -10.18 -16.38 5.35
CA PRO A 365 -11.59 -16.61 5.03
C PRO A 365 -12.27 -15.42 4.35
N GLY A 366 -13.02 -15.70 3.29
CA GLY A 366 -13.74 -14.65 2.53
C GLY A 366 -12.85 -13.81 1.61
N SER A 367 -11.54 -13.99 1.61
CA SER A 367 -10.63 -13.25 0.74
C SER A 367 -10.73 -13.68 -0.72
N VAL A 368 -10.70 -12.69 -1.61
CA VAL A 368 -10.58 -12.86 -3.06
C VAL A 368 -9.31 -12.21 -3.62
N GLN A 369 -8.50 -11.57 -2.77
CA GLN A 369 -7.20 -10.95 -3.10
C GLN A 369 -7.22 -10.12 -4.40
N GLY A 370 -8.21 -9.24 -4.52
CA GLY A 370 -8.37 -8.32 -5.66
C GLY A 370 -9.05 -8.90 -6.90
N PHE A 371 -9.28 -10.21 -6.97
CA PHE A 371 -9.98 -10.82 -8.10
C PHE A 371 -11.45 -10.39 -8.15
N GLN A 372 -11.88 -9.93 -9.31
CA GLN A 372 -13.24 -9.53 -9.61
C GLN A 372 -13.73 -10.21 -10.87
N VAL A 373 -15.05 -10.38 -10.95
CA VAL A 373 -15.74 -10.87 -12.14
C VAL A 373 -15.83 -9.75 -13.18
N GLU A 374 -15.52 -10.04 -14.44
CA GLU A 374 -15.76 -9.10 -15.55
C GLU A 374 -17.29 -8.89 -15.71
N SER A 375 -17.74 -7.66 -15.49
CA SER A 375 -19.15 -7.27 -15.65
C SER A 375 -19.44 -6.76 -17.07
N GLY A 376 -20.64 -7.00 -17.59
CA GLY A 376 -21.12 -6.39 -18.83
C GLY A 376 -22.22 -7.20 -19.52
N ASP A 377 -22.89 -6.59 -20.49
CA ASP A 377 -23.95 -7.24 -21.25
C ASP A 377 -23.43 -8.50 -21.97
N GLY A 378 -24.14 -9.61 -21.76
CA GLY A 378 -23.81 -10.91 -22.34
C GLY A 378 -22.65 -11.67 -21.66
N ALA A 379 -22.10 -11.16 -20.55
CA ALA A 379 -21.19 -11.94 -19.71
C ALA A 379 -21.92 -13.14 -19.08
N PRO A 380 -21.33 -14.35 -19.05
CA PRO A 380 -21.91 -15.49 -18.37
C PRO A 380 -22.09 -15.27 -16.87
N GLU A 381 -22.95 -16.08 -16.24
CA GLU A 381 -23.08 -16.06 -14.79
C GLU A 381 -21.80 -16.64 -14.16
N LEU A 382 -21.07 -15.82 -13.41
CA LEU A 382 -19.86 -16.19 -12.68
C LEU A 382 -19.91 -15.58 -11.28
N ARG A 383 -19.60 -16.39 -10.26
CA ARG A 383 -19.52 -15.94 -8.86
C ARG A 383 -18.23 -16.42 -8.23
N LEU A 384 -17.63 -15.55 -7.42
CA LEU A 384 -16.45 -15.85 -6.62
C LEU A 384 -16.86 -16.18 -5.19
N SER A 385 -16.22 -17.19 -4.62
CA SER A 385 -16.32 -17.47 -3.19
C SER A 385 -15.01 -18.04 -2.67
N ASN A 386 -14.69 -17.73 -1.42
CA ASN A 386 -13.54 -18.31 -0.73
C ASN A 386 -14.01 -19.52 0.08
N VAL A 387 -13.50 -20.71 -0.24
CA VAL A 387 -14.01 -21.97 0.32
C VAL A 387 -12.90 -22.73 1.06
N PRO A 388 -13.24 -23.48 2.13
CA PRO A 388 -12.30 -24.44 2.70
C PRO A 388 -12.07 -25.59 1.70
N GLU A 389 -10.92 -26.27 1.84
CA GLU A 389 -10.49 -27.42 1.04
C GLU A 389 -9.89 -27.08 -0.35
N HIS A 390 -9.44 -28.12 -1.04
CA HIS A 390 -8.86 -28.08 -2.38
C HIS A 390 -7.55 -27.29 -2.51
N SER A 391 -6.77 -27.18 -1.43
CA SER A 391 -5.41 -26.61 -1.48
C SER A 391 -4.35 -27.67 -1.21
N ASP A 392 -3.30 -27.69 -2.03
CA ASP A 392 -2.10 -28.51 -1.79
C ASP A 392 -1.12 -27.82 -0.81
N ARG A 393 -1.21 -26.50 -0.69
CA ARG A 393 -0.24 -25.64 0.03
C ARG A 393 -0.82 -24.92 1.24
N GLY A 394 -2.11 -25.11 1.50
CA GLY A 394 -2.84 -24.46 2.55
C GLY A 394 -4.17 -25.17 2.83
N SER A 395 -5.19 -24.41 3.16
CA SER A 395 -6.47 -24.89 3.67
C SER A 395 -7.67 -24.34 2.91
N ARG A 396 -7.48 -23.32 2.05
CA ARG A 396 -8.57 -22.63 1.36
C ARG A 396 -8.21 -22.31 -0.08
N THR A 397 -9.24 -22.12 -0.90
CA THR A 397 -9.09 -21.76 -2.32
C THR A 397 -10.12 -20.71 -2.75
N LEU A 398 -9.86 -20.06 -3.88
CA LEU A 398 -10.85 -19.24 -4.57
C LEU A 398 -11.69 -20.13 -5.50
N ALA A 399 -12.98 -20.28 -5.21
CA ALA A 399 -13.94 -20.99 -6.05
C ALA A 399 -14.62 -20.04 -7.05
N LEU A 400 -14.75 -20.53 -8.29
CA LEU A 400 -15.36 -19.87 -9.43
C LEU A 400 -16.58 -20.69 -9.85
N ASP A 401 -17.77 -20.27 -9.41
CA ASP A 401 -19.04 -20.89 -9.80
C ASP A 401 -19.51 -20.31 -11.12
N PHE A 402 -19.55 -21.11 -12.18
CA PHE A 402 -19.86 -20.65 -13.53
C PHE A 402 -21.09 -21.33 -14.13
N LYS A 403 -21.77 -20.59 -15.02
CA LYS A 403 -22.79 -21.09 -15.93
C LYS A 403 -22.55 -20.54 -17.33
N LEU A 404 -22.07 -21.41 -18.21
CA LEU A 404 -21.61 -21.10 -19.57
C LEU A 404 -22.62 -21.59 -20.60
N SER A 405 -22.80 -20.80 -21.66
CA SER A 405 -23.58 -21.18 -22.84
C SER A 405 -22.66 -21.24 -24.07
N PRO A 406 -22.86 -22.19 -25.01
CA PRO A 406 -22.08 -22.27 -26.24
C PRO A 406 -22.14 -20.97 -27.04
N GLY A 407 -21.01 -20.48 -27.52
CA GLY A 407 -20.93 -19.25 -28.32
C GLY A 407 -21.22 -17.95 -27.56
N ALA A 408 -21.46 -18.02 -26.24
CA ALA A 408 -21.51 -16.83 -25.40
C ALA A 408 -20.11 -16.25 -25.20
N ARG A 409 -20.06 -15.01 -24.73
CA ARG A 409 -18.82 -14.38 -24.26
C ARG A 409 -18.23 -15.25 -23.14
N PRO A 410 -16.90 -15.38 -23.01
CA PRO A 410 -16.33 -16.22 -21.98
C PRO A 410 -16.50 -15.60 -20.58
N ALA A 411 -16.48 -16.43 -19.54
CA ALA A 411 -16.54 -15.96 -18.15
C ALA A 411 -15.12 -15.59 -17.69
N ARG A 412 -14.93 -14.40 -17.14
CA ARG A 412 -13.59 -13.91 -16.77
C ARG A 412 -13.56 -13.42 -15.33
N ILE A 413 -12.44 -13.72 -14.67
CA ILE A 413 -12.01 -13.01 -13.47
C ILE A 413 -10.66 -12.35 -13.71
N ALA A 414 -10.42 -11.21 -13.09
CA ALA A 414 -9.15 -10.50 -13.17
C ALA A 414 -8.82 -9.78 -11.87
N THR A 415 -7.53 -9.60 -11.62
CA THR A 415 -6.99 -8.77 -10.54
C THR A 415 -6.03 -7.74 -11.14
N PRO A 416 -6.04 -6.48 -10.66
CA PRO A 416 -5.14 -5.47 -11.17
C PRO A 416 -3.68 -5.79 -10.79
N THR A 417 -2.79 -5.65 -11.77
CA THR A 417 -1.34 -5.72 -11.57
C THR A 417 -0.68 -4.36 -11.62
N PHE A 418 -1.39 -3.35 -12.12
CA PHE A 418 -0.97 -1.95 -12.25
C PHE A 418 -2.20 -1.04 -12.08
N ILE A 419 -2.06 0.28 -12.29
CA ILE A 419 -3.13 1.27 -12.18
C ILE A 419 -4.37 0.81 -12.95
N PRO A 420 -5.53 0.61 -12.30
CA PRO A 420 -6.77 0.25 -12.98
C PRO A 420 -7.28 1.35 -13.93
N PRO A 421 -7.97 1.00 -15.03
CA PRO A 421 -8.46 1.98 -16.01
C PRO A 421 -9.55 2.92 -15.48
N ASP A 422 -10.27 2.50 -14.44
CA ASP A 422 -11.31 3.25 -13.73
C ASP A 422 -10.74 4.10 -12.58
N SER A 423 -9.43 4.03 -12.33
CA SER A 423 -8.78 4.88 -11.35
C SER A 423 -8.77 6.33 -11.82
N LYS A 424 -9.17 7.24 -10.92
CA LYS A 424 -9.05 8.68 -11.12
C LYS A 424 -7.94 9.17 -10.21
N ASP A 425 -7.04 9.99 -10.74
CA ASP A 425 -6.09 10.71 -9.89
C ASP A 425 -6.87 11.72 -9.06
N ASP A 426 -6.67 11.69 -7.75
CA ASP A 426 -7.13 12.75 -6.87
C ASP A 426 -6.17 13.93 -7.00
N SER A 427 -6.70 15.15 -6.90
CA SER A 427 -5.91 16.38 -6.79
C SER A 427 -4.91 16.37 -5.61
N HIS A 428 -5.18 15.60 -4.56
CA HIS A 428 -4.32 15.49 -3.38
C HIS A 428 -3.36 14.29 -3.44
N TYR A 429 -3.80 13.17 -4.03
CA TYR A 429 -3.07 11.90 -4.07
C TYR A 429 -3.00 11.36 -5.50
N SER A 430 -1.83 11.52 -6.13
CA SER A 430 -1.59 10.89 -7.43
C SER A 430 -1.37 9.39 -7.23
N LEU A 431 -2.07 8.53 -7.98
CA LEU A 431 -1.81 7.09 -7.95
C LEU A 431 -0.55 6.80 -8.77
N MET A 432 0.56 6.57 -8.08
CA MET A 432 1.85 6.22 -8.65
C MET A 432 2.16 4.76 -8.31
N ALA A 433 2.36 3.94 -9.34
CA ALA A 433 2.59 2.52 -9.18
C ALA A 433 3.59 2.00 -10.20
N CYS A 434 4.31 0.96 -9.83
CA CYS A 434 4.96 0.06 -10.77
C CYS A 434 4.03 -1.14 -11.00
N PRO A 435 3.97 -1.73 -12.20
CA PRO A 435 3.33 -3.02 -12.38
C PRO A 435 3.92 -4.08 -11.43
N THR A 436 3.11 -5.03 -11.00
CA THR A 436 3.58 -6.19 -10.21
C THR A 436 3.95 -7.38 -11.10
N LEU A 437 3.53 -7.34 -12.36
CA LEU A 437 3.76 -8.36 -13.38
C LEU A 437 4.34 -7.69 -14.63
N TYR A 438 5.41 -8.27 -15.16
CA TYR A 438 6.18 -7.74 -16.29
C TYR A 438 6.31 -8.79 -17.40
N PRO A 439 6.48 -8.35 -18.66
CA PRO A 439 7.13 -9.17 -19.68
C PRO A 439 8.40 -9.82 -19.13
N GLY A 440 8.62 -11.10 -19.42
CA GLY A 440 9.76 -11.85 -18.90
C GLY A 440 9.53 -12.54 -17.54
N ASN A 441 8.48 -12.21 -16.79
CA ASN A 441 8.07 -13.04 -15.64
C ASN A 441 7.50 -14.38 -16.10
N VAL A 442 7.57 -15.37 -15.22
CA VAL A 442 6.84 -16.62 -15.31
C VAL A 442 5.67 -16.59 -14.35
N VAL A 443 4.44 -16.60 -14.89
CA VAL A 443 3.24 -16.86 -14.09
C VAL A 443 3.13 -18.36 -13.85
N ARG A 444 2.91 -18.75 -12.59
CA ARG A 444 2.66 -20.12 -12.15
C ARG A 444 1.33 -20.16 -11.43
N GLY A 445 0.59 -21.25 -11.56
CA GLY A 445 -0.61 -21.43 -10.76
C GLY A 445 -1.14 -22.84 -10.82
N ARG A 446 -2.12 -23.12 -9.95
CA ARG A 446 -2.78 -24.42 -9.86
C ARG A 446 -4.29 -24.25 -9.84
N LEU A 447 -4.94 -25.01 -10.71
CA LEU A 447 -6.39 -25.03 -10.93
C LEU A 447 -6.93 -26.43 -10.68
N ILE A 448 -8.12 -26.53 -10.11
CA ILE A 448 -8.77 -27.81 -9.81
C ILE A 448 -10.22 -27.72 -10.29
N ALA A 449 -10.65 -28.63 -11.17
CA ALA A 449 -12.07 -28.74 -11.53
C ALA A 449 -12.81 -29.61 -10.52
N ASP A 450 -14.00 -29.16 -10.11
CA ASP A 450 -14.89 -29.95 -9.28
C ASP A 450 -15.28 -31.26 -10.00
N ALA A 451 -15.28 -32.37 -9.27
CA ALA A 451 -15.66 -33.69 -9.81
C ALA A 451 -17.13 -33.74 -10.28
N LYS A 452 -17.97 -32.82 -9.82
CA LYS A 452 -19.39 -32.70 -10.19
C LYS A 452 -19.63 -31.84 -11.43
N ASN A 453 -18.59 -31.28 -12.04
CA ASN A 453 -18.75 -30.47 -13.26
C ASN A 453 -19.43 -31.26 -14.37
N SER A 454 -20.40 -30.63 -15.04
CA SER A 454 -21.24 -31.29 -16.05
C SER A 454 -20.48 -31.69 -17.32
N SER A 455 -19.37 -31.02 -17.60
CA SER A 455 -18.52 -31.25 -18.77
C SER A 455 -17.10 -30.81 -18.49
N ARG A 456 -16.18 -31.15 -19.40
CA ARG A 456 -14.89 -30.45 -19.51
C ARG A 456 -15.12 -28.98 -19.86
N VAL A 457 -14.25 -28.12 -19.38
CA VAL A 457 -14.16 -26.70 -19.74
C VAL A 457 -12.72 -26.37 -20.12
N GLN A 458 -12.52 -25.31 -20.90
CA GLN A 458 -11.18 -24.77 -21.17
C GLN A 458 -10.99 -23.51 -20.31
N VAL A 459 -9.82 -23.45 -19.66
CA VAL A 459 -9.40 -22.31 -18.86
C VAL A 459 -8.14 -21.71 -19.48
N THR A 460 -8.15 -20.43 -19.75
CA THR A 460 -7.03 -19.73 -20.40
C THR A 460 -6.62 -18.54 -19.54
N PRO A 461 -5.40 -18.50 -18.98
CA PRO A 461 -4.90 -17.30 -18.34
C PRO A 461 -4.73 -16.20 -19.39
N PHE A 462 -4.99 -14.95 -19.00
CA PHE A 462 -4.84 -13.80 -19.90
C PHE A 462 -4.23 -12.60 -19.17
N LEU A 463 -3.67 -11.69 -19.97
CA LEU A 463 -3.24 -10.37 -19.54
C LEU A 463 -4.12 -9.33 -20.22
N ALA A 464 -4.53 -8.31 -19.48
CA ALA A 464 -4.95 -7.05 -20.08
C ALA A 464 -3.81 -6.04 -19.92
N TYR A 465 -3.36 -5.44 -21.02
CA TYR A 465 -2.26 -4.46 -21.02
C TYR A 465 -2.69 -3.17 -21.73
N TYR A 466 -2.04 -2.05 -21.37
CA TYR A 466 -2.33 -0.75 -21.98
C TYR A 466 -1.68 -0.62 -23.37
N GLY A 467 -2.51 -0.60 -24.42
CA GLY A 467 -2.10 -0.47 -25.81
C GLY A 467 -2.32 0.93 -26.39
N GLU A 468 -2.72 0.98 -27.67
CA GLU A 468 -3.06 2.22 -28.38
C GLU A 468 -4.12 3.03 -27.62
N LYS A 469 -3.91 4.35 -27.50
CA LYS A 469 -4.78 5.30 -26.76
C LYS A 469 -5.08 4.87 -25.33
N ASP A 470 -4.15 4.15 -24.71
CA ASP A 470 -4.28 3.61 -23.37
C ASP A 470 -5.54 2.71 -23.21
N GLN A 471 -6.00 2.10 -24.30
CA GLN A 471 -7.06 1.10 -24.25
C GLN A 471 -6.49 -0.27 -23.87
N LEU A 472 -7.26 -1.03 -23.10
CA LEU A 472 -6.87 -2.39 -22.74
C LEU A 472 -6.91 -3.32 -23.96
N GLN A 473 -5.80 -4.04 -24.16
CA GLN A 473 -5.67 -5.11 -25.13
C GLN A 473 -5.43 -6.42 -24.38
N TYR A 474 -5.90 -7.53 -24.96
CA TYR A 474 -5.86 -8.84 -24.32
C TYR A 474 -4.81 -9.73 -24.97
N HIS A 475 -3.96 -10.33 -24.16
CA HIS A 475 -3.00 -11.35 -24.57
C HIS A 475 -3.29 -12.65 -23.82
N HIS A 476 -3.44 -13.75 -24.54
CA HIS A 476 -3.87 -15.02 -23.98
C HIS A 476 -2.69 -15.98 -23.86
N GLY A 477 -2.58 -16.62 -22.71
CA GLY A 477 -1.59 -17.65 -22.43
C GLY A 477 -2.03 -19.04 -22.91
N PRO A 478 -1.38 -20.09 -22.41
CA PRO A 478 -1.68 -21.46 -22.82
C PRO A 478 -3.08 -21.89 -22.37
N ALA A 479 -3.89 -22.37 -23.29
CA ALA A 479 -5.21 -22.91 -22.98
C ALA A 479 -5.10 -24.26 -22.24
N LEU A 480 -5.80 -24.39 -21.12
CA LEU A 480 -5.77 -25.54 -20.24
C LEU A 480 -7.10 -26.29 -20.32
N GLU A 481 -7.06 -27.55 -20.75
CA GLU A 481 -8.24 -28.42 -20.64
C GLU A 481 -8.43 -28.88 -19.20
N SER A 482 -9.61 -28.59 -18.65
CA SER A 482 -10.00 -28.91 -17.28
C SER A 482 -11.18 -29.88 -17.27
N SER A 483 -10.86 -31.17 -17.12
CA SER A 483 -11.86 -32.24 -16.95
C SER A 483 -12.33 -32.32 -15.49
N PRO A 484 -13.58 -32.74 -15.22
CA PRO A 484 -14.09 -32.89 -13.86
C PRO A 484 -13.15 -33.71 -12.95
N GLY A 485 -12.86 -33.18 -11.76
CA GLY A 485 -12.02 -33.84 -10.74
C GLY A 485 -10.51 -33.76 -10.98
N VAL A 486 -10.05 -33.07 -12.02
CA VAL A 486 -8.63 -32.97 -12.37
C VAL A 486 -8.01 -31.71 -11.80
N ALA A 487 -6.88 -31.86 -11.11
CA ALA A 487 -5.96 -30.79 -10.75
C ALA A 487 -4.92 -30.58 -11.86
N ARG A 488 -4.59 -29.32 -12.17
CA ARG A 488 -3.63 -28.93 -13.19
C ARG A 488 -2.78 -27.77 -12.68
N ASP A 489 -1.47 -27.97 -12.68
CA ASP A 489 -0.52 -26.87 -12.58
C ASP A 489 -0.28 -26.28 -13.98
N PHE A 490 -0.09 -24.96 -14.06
CA PHE A 490 0.31 -24.28 -15.29
C PHE A 490 1.49 -23.35 -15.06
N ARG A 491 2.22 -23.10 -16.15
CA ARG A 491 3.36 -22.20 -16.21
C ARG A 491 3.28 -21.42 -17.51
N TRP A 492 3.38 -20.10 -17.44
CA TRP A 492 3.36 -19.22 -18.60
C TRP A 492 4.49 -18.19 -18.51
N GLN A 493 5.41 -18.26 -19.46
CA GLN A 493 6.43 -17.24 -19.66
C GLN A 493 5.80 -16.06 -20.41
N ILE A 494 5.76 -14.89 -19.79
CA ILE A 494 5.17 -13.70 -20.43
C ILE A 494 6.12 -13.17 -21.49
N GLU A 495 5.60 -13.02 -22.71
CA GLU A 495 6.33 -12.51 -23.86
C GLU A 495 6.53 -10.99 -23.82
N ASP A 496 7.44 -10.47 -24.64
CA ASP A 496 7.68 -9.04 -24.79
C ASP A 496 6.45 -8.32 -25.37
N LEU A 497 5.86 -7.42 -24.57
CA LEU A 497 4.72 -6.57 -24.95
C LEU A 497 5.14 -5.18 -25.47
N LYS A 498 6.38 -5.05 -25.98
CA LYS A 498 6.89 -3.82 -26.60
C LYS A 498 6.82 -2.60 -25.68
N GLY A 499 7.12 -2.80 -24.39
CA GLY A 499 7.11 -1.73 -23.38
C GLY A 499 5.72 -1.38 -22.80
N ALA A 500 4.65 -2.05 -23.24
CA ALA A 500 3.32 -1.83 -22.68
C ALA A 500 3.20 -2.41 -21.26
N PRO A 501 2.68 -1.62 -20.28
CA PRO A 501 2.48 -2.11 -18.93
C PRO A 501 1.25 -3.01 -18.84
N ILE A 502 1.39 -4.09 -18.07
CA ILE A 502 0.32 -5.06 -17.81
C ILE A 502 -0.59 -4.46 -16.74
N ALA A 503 -1.84 -4.19 -17.09
CA ALA A 503 -2.86 -3.63 -16.22
C ALA A 503 -3.47 -4.69 -15.30
N GLN A 504 -3.73 -5.88 -15.83
CA GLN A 504 -4.42 -6.95 -15.12
C GLN A 504 -3.91 -8.33 -15.53
N PHE A 505 -3.99 -9.26 -14.60
CA PHE A 505 -3.91 -10.70 -14.84
C PHE A 505 -5.28 -11.32 -14.58
N GLY A 506 -5.69 -12.30 -15.39
CA GLY A 506 -6.97 -12.96 -15.22
C GLY A 506 -7.02 -14.40 -15.73
N LEU A 507 -8.15 -15.05 -15.45
CA LEU A 507 -8.52 -16.36 -15.95
C LEU A 507 -9.80 -16.25 -16.76
N GLU A 508 -9.77 -16.82 -17.95
CA GLU A 508 -10.92 -16.95 -18.84
C GLU A 508 -11.41 -18.40 -18.83
N ILE A 509 -12.72 -18.60 -18.66
CA ILE A 509 -13.37 -19.91 -18.70
C ILE A 509 -14.34 -19.94 -19.87
N ASN A 510 -14.19 -20.94 -20.74
CA ASN A 510 -15.07 -21.15 -21.87
C ASN A 510 -15.45 -22.64 -22.00
N SER A 511 -16.49 -22.90 -22.79
CA SER A 511 -16.97 -24.26 -23.07
C SER A 511 -17.66 -24.30 -24.44
N GLU A 512 -17.42 -25.37 -25.20
CA GLU A 512 -18.10 -25.64 -26.47
C GLU A 512 -19.55 -26.12 -26.28
N VAL A 513 -19.87 -26.62 -25.08
CA VAL A 513 -21.20 -27.09 -24.70
C VAL A 513 -21.74 -26.28 -23.52
N ALA A 514 -23.06 -26.27 -23.33
CA ALA A 514 -23.65 -25.68 -22.15
C ALA A 514 -23.08 -26.38 -20.91
N SER A 515 -22.49 -25.61 -20.01
CA SER A 515 -21.76 -26.16 -18.88
C SER A 515 -22.02 -25.34 -17.64
N ASN A 516 -22.27 -26.02 -16.53
CA ASN A 516 -22.36 -25.43 -15.22
C ASN A 516 -21.46 -26.22 -14.28
N GLY A 517 -20.73 -25.49 -13.44
CA GLY A 517 -19.73 -26.13 -12.61
C GLY A 517 -18.95 -25.13 -11.78
N ARG A 518 -17.88 -25.66 -11.21
CA ARG A 518 -16.98 -24.95 -10.31
C ARG A 518 -15.53 -25.27 -10.64
N LEU A 519 -14.70 -24.23 -10.59
CA LEU A 519 -13.24 -24.33 -10.60
C LEU A 519 -12.70 -23.78 -9.29
N TYR A 520 -11.64 -24.37 -8.77
CA TYR A 520 -10.89 -23.87 -7.63
C TYR A 520 -9.53 -23.37 -8.11
N VAL A 521 -9.16 -22.16 -7.71
CA VAL A 521 -7.80 -21.62 -7.86
C VAL A 521 -7.12 -21.81 -6.52
N ASP A 522 -6.12 -22.70 -6.50
CA ASP A 522 -5.32 -22.97 -5.31
C ASP A 522 -4.33 -21.83 -5.08
N TYR A 523 -3.52 -21.55 -6.10
CA TYR A 523 -2.61 -20.42 -6.04
C TYR A 523 -2.27 -19.85 -7.42
N ILE A 524 -1.83 -18.59 -7.42
CA ILE A 524 -1.21 -17.90 -8.56
C ILE A 524 0.00 -17.11 -8.04
N ASP A 525 1.12 -17.18 -8.76
CA ASP A 525 2.35 -16.49 -8.39
C ASP A 525 3.20 -16.07 -9.60
N TRP A 526 3.91 -14.96 -9.45
CA TRP A 526 4.91 -14.44 -10.38
C TRP A 526 6.02 -13.68 -9.64
N SER A 527 6.21 -13.96 -8.36
CA SER A 527 7.13 -13.23 -7.48
C SER A 527 8.58 -13.64 -7.74
N GLU A 528 9.14 -13.10 -8.82
CA GLU A 528 10.52 -13.31 -9.24
C GLU A 528 11.08 -12.08 -10.00
N THR A 529 12.39 -12.02 -10.12
CA THR A 529 13.07 -11.04 -10.98
C THR A 529 12.74 -11.33 -12.45
N PRO A 530 12.16 -10.37 -13.20
CA PRO A 530 11.93 -10.52 -14.64
C PRO A 530 13.19 -10.26 -15.46
N THR A 531 13.19 -10.75 -16.70
CA THR A 531 14.05 -10.22 -17.77
C THR A 531 13.19 -9.38 -18.71
N VAL A 532 13.33 -8.06 -18.63
CA VAL A 532 12.41 -7.09 -19.22
C VAL A 532 13.16 -5.91 -19.85
N VAL A 533 12.59 -5.36 -20.92
CA VAL A 533 13.09 -4.16 -21.59
C VAL A 533 12.02 -3.07 -21.51
N PHE A 534 12.34 -1.98 -20.83
CA PHE A 534 11.49 -0.80 -20.75
C PHE A 534 11.86 0.19 -21.85
N ARG A 535 10.87 0.51 -22.69
CA ARG A 535 11.01 1.40 -23.85
C ARG A 535 9.68 2.02 -24.19
N ARG A 536 9.69 3.07 -25.01
CA ARG A 536 8.47 3.63 -25.59
C ARG A 536 7.80 2.58 -26.49
N PRO A 537 6.50 2.28 -26.30
CA PRO A 537 5.76 1.40 -27.19
C PRO A 537 5.61 1.96 -28.61
N ASP A 538 5.43 1.06 -29.58
CA ASP A 538 5.18 1.39 -30.99
C ASP A 538 3.72 1.87 -31.24
N ASN A 539 3.12 2.56 -30.26
CA ASN A 539 1.78 3.12 -30.31
C ASN A 539 1.72 4.47 -29.58
N ASP A 540 0.55 5.12 -29.58
CA ASP A 540 0.36 6.46 -29.00
C ASP A 540 0.00 6.47 -27.50
N GLY A 541 -0.08 5.30 -26.85
CA GLY A 541 -0.36 5.16 -25.43
C GLY A 541 0.69 5.85 -24.54
N LYS A 542 0.27 6.27 -23.35
CA LYS A 542 1.06 7.03 -22.36
C LYS A 542 1.16 6.35 -21.00
N MET A 543 0.38 5.31 -20.73
CA MET A 543 0.42 4.59 -19.45
C MET A 543 1.78 3.96 -19.14
N TRP A 544 2.59 3.64 -20.16
CA TRP A 544 3.96 3.14 -19.97
C TRP A 544 4.88 4.14 -19.24
N LEU A 545 4.64 5.45 -19.34
CA LEU A 545 5.36 6.46 -18.54
C LEU A 545 4.82 6.52 -17.11
N ARG A 546 3.51 6.32 -16.91
CA ARG A 546 2.90 6.24 -15.57
C ARG A 546 3.27 4.96 -14.81
N ALA A 547 3.79 3.95 -15.52
CA ALA A 547 4.28 2.71 -14.93
C ALA A 547 5.57 2.88 -14.13
N TRP A 548 6.10 4.10 -14.02
CA TRP A 548 7.28 4.45 -13.25
C TRP A 548 6.89 5.39 -12.12
N ILE A 549 7.55 5.24 -10.97
CA ILE A 549 7.47 6.24 -9.93
C ILE A 549 8.26 7.47 -10.35
N ASN A 550 7.55 8.58 -10.47
CA ASN A 550 8.10 9.84 -10.86
C ASN A 550 8.48 10.65 -9.61
N ALA A 551 9.75 10.61 -9.23
CA ALA A 551 10.34 11.47 -8.20
C ALA A 551 11.40 12.42 -8.80
N VAL A 552 11.14 12.87 -10.03
CA VAL A 552 11.86 13.98 -10.67
C VAL A 552 10.94 15.18 -10.85
N ASP A 553 11.51 16.36 -11.02
CA ASP A 553 10.75 17.59 -11.26
C ASP A 553 10.00 17.57 -12.60
N HIS A 554 10.63 17.07 -13.66
CA HIS A 554 10.04 17.05 -15.01
C HIS A 554 10.32 15.77 -15.79
N VAL A 555 9.28 15.27 -16.46
CA VAL A 555 9.36 14.18 -17.43
C VAL A 555 8.91 14.70 -18.80
N GLY A 556 9.82 14.71 -19.76
CA GLY A 556 9.56 15.19 -21.13
C GLY A 556 8.79 14.16 -21.95
N THR A 557 7.65 14.58 -22.52
CA THR A 557 6.76 13.70 -23.31
C THR A 557 6.70 14.03 -24.80
N ARG A 558 7.32 15.13 -25.23
CA ARG A 558 7.23 15.69 -26.59
C ARG A 558 8.41 15.36 -27.50
N TRP A 559 9.50 14.84 -26.93
CA TRP A 559 10.79 14.76 -27.61
C TRP A 559 11.13 13.33 -28.05
N ALA A 560 12.15 13.21 -28.90
CA ALA A 560 12.52 11.95 -29.53
C ALA A 560 12.84 10.85 -28.51
N SER A 561 13.62 11.17 -27.46
CA SER A 561 14.02 10.18 -26.46
C SER A 561 12.86 9.64 -25.66
N ALA A 562 12.85 8.33 -25.38
CA ALA A 562 11.78 7.69 -24.62
C ALA A 562 11.65 8.30 -23.23
N PHE A 563 12.76 8.37 -22.49
CA PHE A 563 12.85 8.94 -21.16
C PHE A 563 13.71 10.19 -21.23
N GLN A 564 13.09 11.35 -20.99
CA GLN A 564 13.78 12.61 -20.81
C GLN A 564 13.41 13.15 -19.45
N LEU A 565 14.38 13.23 -18.55
CA LEU A 565 14.14 13.50 -17.13
C LEU A 565 14.96 14.71 -16.71
N SER A 566 14.33 15.67 -16.02
CA SER A 566 15.02 16.82 -15.45
C SER A 566 14.80 16.92 -13.96
N GLN A 567 15.88 17.23 -13.25
CA GLN A 567 15.88 17.53 -11.83
C GLN A 567 16.45 18.93 -11.59
N ASN A 568 15.70 19.78 -10.91
CA ASN A 568 16.07 21.16 -10.64
C ASN A 568 17.02 21.29 -9.45
N ARG A 569 16.81 20.47 -8.39
CA ARG A 569 17.60 20.53 -7.14
C ARG A 569 17.81 19.15 -6.54
N GLY A 570 19.01 18.89 -6.02
CA GLY A 570 19.34 17.60 -5.40
C GLY A 570 19.19 16.42 -6.37
N THR A 571 18.99 15.23 -5.80
CA THR A 571 18.86 13.98 -6.56
C THR A 571 17.39 13.63 -6.80
N GLY A 572 17.03 13.46 -8.07
CA GLY A 572 15.74 12.92 -8.50
C GLY A 572 15.88 11.49 -8.97
N LEU A 573 14.83 10.69 -8.75
CA LEU A 573 14.76 9.29 -9.15
C LEU A 573 13.54 9.03 -10.03
N PHE A 574 13.73 8.20 -11.05
CA PHE A 574 12.64 7.65 -11.85
C PHE A 574 12.68 6.12 -11.69
N ILE A 575 11.81 5.58 -10.84
CA ILE A 575 11.94 4.24 -10.25
C ILE A 575 11.01 3.25 -10.94
N GLN A 576 11.46 2.00 -11.09
CA GLN A 576 10.71 0.87 -11.63
C GLN A 576 11.03 -0.41 -10.86
N GLY A 577 10.07 -1.35 -10.79
CA GLY A 577 10.27 -2.66 -10.17
C GLY A 577 9.62 -2.79 -8.80
N SER A 578 9.91 -3.91 -8.13
CA SER A 578 9.37 -4.27 -6.81
C SER A 578 10.43 -4.88 -5.89
N ARG A 579 10.03 -5.13 -4.64
CA ARG A 579 10.78 -5.92 -3.64
C ARG A 579 10.95 -7.40 -4.01
N ASP A 580 10.26 -7.87 -5.05
CA ASP A 580 10.42 -9.25 -5.55
C ASP A 580 11.73 -9.43 -6.32
N TRP A 581 12.32 -8.32 -6.80
CA TRP A 581 13.53 -8.35 -7.61
C TRP A 581 14.76 -8.51 -6.72
N ARG A 582 15.42 -9.65 -6.90
CA ARG A 582 16.64 -9.99 -6.19
C ARG A 582 17.83 -9.85 -7.11
N ASP A 583 18.39 -10.94 -7.60
CA ASP A 583 19.64 -10.88 -8.37
C ASP A 583 19.38 -10.53 -9.83
N TYR A 584 19.95 -9.41 -10.30
CA TYR A 584 19.79 -8.91 -11.66
C TYR A 584 20.94 -8.00 -12.08
N GLN A 585 20.99 -7.70 -13.37
CA GLN A 585 21.70 -6.56 -13.94
C GLN A 585 20.72 -5.56 -14.56
N VAL A 586 21.01 -4.27 -14.43
CA VAL A 586 20.30 -3.19 -15.12
C VAL A 586 21.26 -2.45 -16.06
N GLU A 587 20.78 -2.15 -17.26
CA GLU A 587 21.57 -1.57 -18.34
C GLU A 587 20.83 -0.45 -19.05
N SER A 588 21.53 0.62 -19.41
CA SER A 588 20.95 1.73 -20.19
C SER A 588 22.04 2.60 -20.84
N ALA A 589 21.74 3.12 -22.03
CA ALA A 589 22.56 4.11 -22.71
C ALA A 589 22.09 5.52 -22.34
N ILE A 590 22.83 6.21 -21.47
CA ILE A 590 22.42 7.50 -20.91
C ILE A 590 23.25 8.64 -21.51
N VAL A 591 22.58 9.74 -21.86
CA VAL A 591 23.16 11.03 -22.25
C VAL A 591 22.74 12.08 -21.22
N SER A 592 23.60 13.05 -20.90
CA SER A 592 23.27 14.17 -20.00
C SER A 592 23.58 15.54 -20.63
N ASP A 593 22.80 16.59 -20.30
CA ASP A 593 23.02 17.95 -20.84
C ASP A 593 22.30 19.12 -20.10
N PRO A 594 23.01 19.91 -19.27
CA PRO A 594 24.04 19.47 -18.35
C PRO A 594 23.42 18.68 -17.18
N ALA A 595 24.22 17.89 -16.47
CA ALA A 595 23.87 17.31 -15.18
C ALA A 595 25.08 17.31 -14.23
N LYS A 596 24.82 17.49 -12.93
CA LYS A 596 25.85 17.41 -11.88
C LYS A 596 26.32 15.97 -11.68
N SER A 597 25.38 15.04 -11.62
CA SER A 597 25.64 13.60 -11.54
C SER A 597 24.50 12.82 -12.20
N PHE A 598 24.79 11.68 -12.82
CA PHE A 598 23.78 10.84 -13.48
C PHE A 598 24.20 9.38 -13.62
N GLY A 599 23.23 8.48 -13.70
CA GLY A 599 23.49 7.07 -13.96
C GLY A 599 22.31 6.16 -13.63
N LEU A 600 22.62 4.96 -13.13
CA LEU A 600 21.65 3.91 -12.79
C LEU A 600 21.71 3.57 -11.30
N ALA A 601 20.54 3.28 -10.72
CA ALA A 601 20.41 2.68 -9.40
C ALA A 601 19.82 1.27 -9.48
N ALA A 602 20.21 0.45 -8.51
CA ALA A 602 19.72 -0.91 -8.29
C ALA A 602 19.42 -1.12 -6.79
N ARG A 603 18.63 -2.15 -6.49
CA ARG A 603 18.09 -2.46 -5.16
C ARG A 603 17.35 -1.27 -4.56
N VAL A 604 16.65 -0.52 -5.39
CA VAL A 604 15.90 0.67 -4.99
C VAL A 604 14.70 0.25 -4.14
N GLN A 605 14.67 0.74 -2.90
CA GLN A 605 13.64 0.46 -1.90
C GLN A 605 12.84 1.73 -1.54
N GLY A 606 13.03 2.81 -2.30
CA GLY A 606 12.50 4.14 -2.05
C GLY A 606 13.52 5.22 -2.43
N LEU A 607 13.31 6.44 -1.96
CA LEU A 607 14.10 7.63 -2.32
C LEU A 607 15.44 7.74 -1.59
N ALA A 608 15.65 7.00 -0.51
CA ALA A 608 16.83 7.09 0.35
C ALA A 608 17.52 5.73 0.59
N ARG A 609 17.11 4.68 -0.13
CA ARG A 609 17.59 3.30 0.06
C ARG A 609 17.88 2.63 -1.29
N TYR A 610 19.13 2.68 -1.75
CA TYR A 610 19.57 2.10 -3.04
C TYR A 610 21.10 2.04 -3.16
N TYR A 611 21.59 1.26 -4.14
CA TYR A 611 22.94 1.42 -4.70
C TYR A 611 22.86 2.17 -6.03
N ALA A 612 23.83 3.02 -6.35
CA ALA A 612 23.88 3.69 -7.64
C ALA A 612 25.29 3.78 -8.23
N LEU A 613 25.39 3.60 -9.54
CA LEU A 613 26.59 3.82 -10.34
C LEU A 613 26.41 5.12 -11.12
N LEU A 614 27.27 6.09 -10.85
CA LEU A 614 27.10 7.47 -11.30
C LEU A 614 28.36 8.02 -11.97
N LEU A 615 28.18 8.73 -13.08
CA LEU A 615 29.17 9.71 -13.54
C LEU A 615 28.86 11.03 -12.86
N GLY A 616 29.83 11.57 -12.12
CA GLY A 616 29.61 12.68 -11.22
C GLY A 616 30.69 13.77 -11.27
N PRO A 617 30.63 14.73 -10.33
CA PRO A 617 31.61 15.79 -10.20
C PRO A 617 33.04 15.24 -10.04
N GLY A 618 34.04 15.98 -10.52
CA GLY A 618 35.44 15.56 -10.41
C GLY A 618 35.93 14.60 -11.50
N GLN A 619 35.14 14.37 -12.56
CA GLN A 619 35.50 13.51 -13.68
C GLN A 619 35.79 12.07 -13.19
N SER A 620 34.83 11.50 -12.48
CA SER A 620 34.92 10.18 -11.89
C SER A 620 33.67 9.35 -12.12
N LEU A 621 33.87 8.02 -12.07
CA LEU A 621 32.83 7.02 -11.95
C LEU A 621 32.75 6.62 -10.46
N GLN A 622 31.57 6.74 -9.89
CA GLN A 622 31.32 6.52 -8.47
C GLN A 622 30.29 5.40 -8.28
N LEU A 623 30.58 4.49 -7.36
CA LEU A 623 29.57 3.59 -6.78
C LEU A 623 29.21 4.13 -5.40
N VAL A 624 27.93 4.42 -5.20
CA VAL A 624 27.39 4.95 -3.94
C VAL A 624 26.32 4.03 -3.37
N ARG A 625 26.13 4.09 -2.06
CA ARG A 625 24.99 3.54 -1.34
C ARG A 625 24.25 4.70 -0.69
N ASN A 626 22.95 4.79 -0.87
CA ASN A 626 22.10 5.59 -0.01
C ASN A 626 21.35 4.64 0.92
N HIS A 627 21.47 4.84 2.22
CA HIS A 627 20.72 4.10 3.25
C HIS A 627 20.41 5.08 4.39
N ASP A 628 19.45 5.97 4.12
CA ASP A 628 19.11 7.13 4.96
C ASP A 628 20.26 8.16 5.05
N GLY A 629 21.12 8.17 4.04
CA GLY A 629 22.35 8.95 3.97
C GLY A 629 23.26 8.43 2.85
N LEU A 630 23.83 9.35 2.06
CA LEU A 630 24.66 8.99 0.91
C LEU A 630 26.10 8.66 1.35
N GLN A 631 26.58 7.49 0.92
CA GLN A 631 27.93 7.00 1.18
C GLN A 631 28.62 6.64 -0.13
N LEU A 632 29.85 7.10 -0.32
CA LEU A 632 30.73 6.68 -1.41
C LEU A 632 31.37 5.33 -1.05
N LEU A 633 31.13 4.31 -1.89
CA LEU A 633 31.68 2.96 -1.71
C LEU A 633 32.95 2.72 -2.52
N ALA A 634 32.97 3.22 -3.75
CA ALA A 634 34.14 3.16 -4.64
C ALA A 634 34.13 4.34 -5.62
N GLU A 635 35.31 4.79 -6.00
CA GLU A 635 35.51 5.87 -6.97
C GLU A 635 36.76 5.60 -7.79
N LEU A 636 36.70 5.89 -9.09
CA LEU A 636 37.87 5.93 -9.96
C LEU A 636 37.80 7.12 -10.95
N PRO A 637 38.95 7.68 -11.35
CA PRO A 637 38.99 8.72 -12.37
C PRO A 637 38.43 8.20 -13.70
N TYR A 638 37.49 8.92 -14.29
CA TYR A 638 36.88 8.62 -15.58
C TYR A 638 36.50 9.91 -16.30
N ALA A 639 37.17 10.20 -17.41
CA ALA A 639 36.88 11.40 -18.19
C ALA A 639 35.54 11.27 -18.93
N TRP A 640 34.64 12.23 -18.73
CA TRP A 640 33.31 12.25 -19.34
C TRP A 640 32.85 13.66 -19.73
N ASN A 641 31.98 13.76 -20.74
CA ASN A 641 31.48 15.01 -21.32
C ASN A 641 29.95 14.99 -21.43
N TRP A 642 29.31 16.16 -21.31
CA TRP A 642 27.90 16.33 -21.67
C TRP A 642 27.66 16.07 -23.15
N GLY A 643 26.44 15.65 -23.50
CA GLY A 643 26.04 15.28 -24.85
C GLY A 643 26.63 13.95 -25.34
N GLN A 644 27.58 13.35 -24.61
CA GLN A 644 28.12 12.03 -24.92
C GLN A 644 27.22 10.93 -24.34
N ARG A 645 27.08 9.84 -25.11
CA ARG A 645 26.36 8.64 -24.71
C ARG A 645 27.28 7.69 -23.95
N TYR A 646 26.82 7.20 -22.80
CA TYR A 646 27.52 6.22 -21.97
C TYR A 646 26.64 5.00 -21.73
N GLN A 647 27.18 3.81 -21.96
CA GLN A 647 26.48 2.56 -21.68
C GLN A 647 26.75 2.14 -20.23
N PHE A 648 25.80 2.39 -19.33
CA PHE A 648 25.85 1.94 -17.95
C PHE A 648 25.38 0.49 -17.84
N ASN A 649 26.05 -0.27 -16.97
CA ASN A 649 25.59 -1.58 -16.48
C ASN A 649 25.88 -1.68 -14.98
N LEU A 650 24.87 -2.04 -14.20
CA LEU A 650 24.98 -2.26 -12.76
C LEU A 650 24.38 -3.62 -12.42
N ALA A 651 25.23 -4.55 -12.00
CA ALA A 651 24.86 -5.91 -11.61
C ALA A 651 24.90 -6.07 -10.09
N VAL A 652 23.87 -6.73 -9.54
CA VAL A 652 23.71 -6.97 -8.10
C VAL A 652 23.38 -8.44 -7.85
N THR A 653 24.23 -9.14 -7.10
CA THR A 653 24.07 -10.58 -6.80
C THR A 653 24.44 -10.85 -5.36
N GLY A 654 23.46 -11.25 -4.54
CA GLY A 654 23.64 -11.33 -3.09
C GLY A 654 24.16 -10.01 -2.53
N THR A 655 25.33 -10.04 -1.89
CA THR A 655 26.01 -8.86 -1.31
C THR A 655 27.01 -8.19 -2.26
N THR A 656 27.14 -8.70 -3.50
CA THR A 656 28.11 -8.20 -4.48
C THR A 656 27.45 -7.23 -5.45
N ILE A 657 28.11 -6.09 -5.68
CA ILE A 657 27.72 -5.05 -6.63
C ILE A 657 28.86 -4.87 -7.63
N ALA A 658 28.55 -4.94 -8.92
CA ALA A 658 29.52 -4.73 -10.00
C ALA A 658 29.02 -3.65 -10.96
N GLY A 659 29.86 -2.65 -11.21
CA GLY A 659 29.57 -1.52 -12.09
C GLY A 659 30.47 -1.55 -13.32
N SER A 660 29.85 -1.47 -14.49
CA SER A 660 30.53 -1.43 -15.78
C SER A 660 30.08 -0.21 -16.59
N LEU A 661 31.00 0.33 -17.39
CA LEU A 661 30.73 1.44 -18.29
C LEU A 661 31.33 1.13 -19.67
N ASN A 662 30.54 1.29 -20.73
CA ASN A 662 30.96 1.01 -22.11
C ASN A 662 31.51 -0.43 -22.30
N GLY A 663 30.91 -1.40 -21.60
CA GLY A 663 31.28 -2.82 -21.69
C GLY A 663 32.51 -3.23 -20.88
N ILE A 664 33.09 -2.33 -20.09
CA ILE A 664 34.25 -2.60 -19.24
C ILE A 664 33.80 -2.57 -17.78
N GLU A 665 34.03 -3.66 -17.05
CA GLU A 665 33.86 -3.68 -15.59
C GLU A 665 34.95 -2.82 -14.94
N LEU A 666 34.53 -1.81 -14.20
CA LEU A 666 35.43 -0.83 -13.59
C LEU A 666 35.37 -0.88 -12.06
N ILE A 667 34.23 -1.30 -11.50
CA ILE A 667 34.02 -1.39 -10.04
C ILE A 667 33.44 -2.75 -9.71
N ARG A 668 34.00 -3.40 -8.69
CA ARG A 668 33.41 -4.56 -8.01
C ARG A 668 33.54 -4.35 -6.50
N TYR A 669 32.42 -4.40 -5.81
CA TYR A 669 32.31 -4.13 -4.39
C TYR A 669 31.51 -5.24 -3.70
N HIS A 670 31.95 -5.64 -2.51
CA HIS A 670 31.21 -6.55 -1.65
C HIS A 670 30.78 -5.76 -0.41
N ASP A 671 29.48 -5.60 -0.19
CA ASP A 671 28.95 -4.89 0.97
C ASP A 671 28.95 -5.81 2.20
N PRO A 672 29.83 -5.57 3.20
CA PRO A 672 29.95 -6.44 4.36
C PRO A 672 28.97 -6.08 5.50
N ASP A 673 28.23 -4.97 5.37
CA ASP A 673 27.46 -4.38 6.48
C ASP A 673 25.99 -4.85 6.47
N THR A 674 25.06 -3.92 6.20
CA THR A 674 23.61 -4.12 6.05
C THR A 674 23.23 -4.03 4.56
N PRO A 675 23.52 -5.07 3.75
CA PRO A 675 23.33 -5.02 2.31
C PRO A 675 21.86 -4.93 1.93
N LEU A 676 21.55 -4.18 0.88
CA LEU A 676 20.22 -4.20 0.26
C LEU A 676 20.10 -5.44 -0.63
N LEU A 677 19.30 -6.42 -0.21
CA LEU A 677 19.20 -7.73 -0.85
C LEU A 677 18.03 -7.90 -1.81
N ASP A 678 17.27 -6.84 -2.07
CA ASP A 678 16.14 -6.80 -3.01
C ASP A 678 15.73 -5.34 -3.29
N GLY A 679 14.98 -5.13 -4.38
CA GLY A 679 14.44 -3.83 -4.78
C GLY A 679 14.57 -3.57 -6.28
N GLY A 680 13.85 -2.55 -6.74
CA GLY A 680 13.77 -2.16 -8.15
C GLY A 680 15.00 -1.42 -8.65
N ILE A 681 14.85 -0.78 -9.81
CA ILE A 681 15.87 0.04 -10.47
C ILE A 681 15.46 1.52 -10.46
N ALA A 682 16.39 2.42 -10.72
CA ALA A 682 16.04 3.79 -11.09
C ALA A 682 17.01 4.40 -12.10
N LEU A 683 16.50 5.33 -12.90
CA LEU A 683 17.32 6.35 -13.55
C LEU A 683 17.59 7.46 -12.52
N VAL A 684 18.86 7.84 -12.37
CA VAL A 684 19.29 8.83 -11.38
C VAL A 684 19.74 10.10 -12.08
N CYS A 685 19.19 11.25 -11.66
CA CYS A 685 19.60 12.56 -12.14
C CYS A 685 19.78 13.50 -10.94
N GLU A 686 21.00 14.02 -10.77
CA GLU A 686 21.28 15.09 -9.83
C GLU A 686 21.47 16.40 -10.63
N GLU A 687 20.60 17.37 -10.37
CA GLU A 687 20.67 18.74 -10.90
C GLU A 687 21.03 18.82 -12.39
N GLY A 688 20.04 18.57 -13.25
CA GLY A 688 20.24 18.58 -14.69
C GLY A 688 19.21 17.84 -15.51
N LEU A 689 19.64 17.42 -16.70
CA LEU A 689 18.87 16.65 -17.68
C LEU A 689 19.59 15.34 -18.02
N ILE A 690 18.82 14.25 -18.05
CA ILE A 690 19.26 12.98 -18.62
C ILE A 690 18.27 12.47 -19.67
N MET A 691 18.79 11.75 -20.66
CA MET A 691 18.03 11.16 -21.75
C MET A 691 18.46 9.72 -21.98
N THR A 692 17.48 8.83 -22.15
CA THR A 692 17.69 7.46 -22.59
C THR A 692 16.46 6.96 -23.36
N ASP A 693 16.68 5.99 -24.25
CA ASP A 693 15.63 5.38 -25.07
C ASP A 693 15.12 4.06 -24.48
N GLU A 694 15.93 3.40 -23.67
CA GLU A 694 15.68 2.04 -23.21
C GLU A 694 16.38 1.76 -21.86
N VAL A 695 15.73 0.99 -21.00
CA VAL A 695 16.33 0.42 -19.80
C VAL A 695 16.06 -1.08 -19.78
N GLN A 696 17.11 -1.88 -19.75
CA GLN A 696 17.01 -3.35 -19.73
C GLN A 696 17.33 -3.87 -18.33
N VAL A 697 16.50 -4.80 -17.85
CA VAL A 697 16.76 -5.60 -16.65
C VAL A 697 16.88 -7.05 -17.08
N THR A 698 17.94 -7.72 -16.65
CA THR A 698 18.15 -9.14 -16.91
C THR A 698 18.31 -9.88 -15.59
N ALA A 699 17.44 -10.86 -15.35
CA ALA A 699 17.54 -11.72 -14.18
C ALA A 699 18.85 -12.51 -14.21
N LEU A 700 19.59 -12.49 -13.10
CA LEU A 700 20.80 -13.29 -12.96
C LEU A 700 20.41 -14.59 -12.27
N GLN A 701 20.76 -15.73 -12.87
CA GLN A 701 20.60 -17.02 -12.20
C GLN A 701 21.51 -17.04 -10.97
N SER A 702 20.93 -17.27 -9.79
CA SER A 702 21.69 -17.66 -8.61
C SER A 702 22.45 -18.94 -8.94
N ARG A 703 23.78 -18.84 -9.06
CA ARG A 703 24.67 -19.96 -9.35
C ARG A 703 24.63 -21.03 -8.26
#